data_AF-A0A131XIW5-F1
#
_entry.id   AF-A0A131XIW5-F1
#
_cell.length_a   1.000
_cell.length_b   1.000
_cell.length_c   1.000
_cell.angle_alpha   90.00
_cell.angle_beta   90.00
_cell.angle_gamma   90.00
#
_symmetry.space_group_name_H-M   'P 1'
#
loop_
_entity.id
_entity.type
_entity.pdbx_description
1 polymer ?
#
loop_
_entity_poly.entity_id
_entity_poly.type
_entity_poly.pdbx_seq_one_letter_code
_entity_poly.pdbx_strand_id
1 'polypeptide(L)'
;MDRFLVESKRNLEKLDAFTKVHVVLGNEACDLDSAVAAIVTAYLLHELQPVATLLVVPVLNIARKDVKLRTEITYFFEQVDISLDTLVCRDEIDLKKLHSQSKLSLTLVDHNLLPKEDADLQAAVQEIIDHHRLETSHRCDKTVEMVGSCCTLVAEKVLHSKPELFSPQVALLLYGTILLDTVCLSESARKTTAKDLEMVSKLQTLLPELSKEEVFKPLCRAKSNVEGLTLDELLRKDLKVVCSAAKRIAISSVPGELKNICQENTMEAELGKFCKTHGYSALIILTIAVEEKSNSVQRQLAVFSSDIVLKQQLTSTLLAVGDPSLDLQVSHMSTDHLITFVQGNTQASRKVILPVVRKFLSTLDDNILPKMNEHCPQTNGTLSVNSLPCAPTTASSPEDTALRDPPFSPSDSSNSMSETAKDGGTEKVNDESFDAAVAPDTPTQAAFLYRAQTVDFPDSPHLRSAQRKTGSTCGEDETDDEVLSRGDHMSVSEARRERPSSLSGANRSRRKIKVNPDILRAQIGLDDDQKSLSSMSNKSDGDVFSPADDLATPDIETPDELGDSVLGRDDSTLSDSIPEMSAREEYAEERSWKTCNVGGVERKIDMRVIEPYKKVLSHGGYFGDDRQAIIVFSACHLPDRCRRDYDYVMDNLFLYVLSTLDQLVVENYVLIYLHGATERSKMPSFGWLKRCYQMIDRRLRKNLKGLYLVHPTFWLKTIVIMTRPFISSKFSRKLRFVYSLEELSWVVPLDHVCIPDKVKQFDAERALEG
;
A
#
# COMPACT_ATOMS: atom_id res chain seq x y z
N MET A 1 -11.89 32.89 9.47
CA MET A 1 -12.13 31.86 8.45
C MET A 1 -13.63 31.62 8.30
N ASP A 2 -14.32 31.23 9.37
CA ASP A 2 -15.77 31.15 9.59
C ASP A 2 -16.61 32.23 8.87
N ARG A 3 -16.30 33.53 9.00
CA ARG A 3 -17.02 34.57 8.21
C ARG A 3 -16.99 34.28 6.71
N PHE A 4 -15.84 33.88 6.16
CA PHE A 4 -15.68 33.56 4.74
C PHE A 4 -16.44 32.28 4.35
N LEU A 5 -16.50 31.27 5.23
CA LEU A 5 -17.32 30.07 5.01
C LEU A 5 -18.82 30.42 4.96
N VAL A 6 -19.32 31.18 5.95
CA VAL A 6 -20.70 31.68 5.98
C VAL A 6 -21.03 32.55 4.76
N GLU A 7 -20.10 33.43 4.36
CA GLU A 7 -20.28 34.35 3.22
C GLU A 7 -20.25 33.59 1.88
N SER A 8 -19.34 32.61 1.69
CA SER A 8 -19.30 31.78 0.47
C SER A 8 -20.53 30.86 0.36
N LYS A 9 -20.95 30.20 1.44
CA LYS A 9 -22.17 29.38 1.52
C LYS A 9 -23.42 30.18 1.13
N ARG A 10 -23.64 31.33 1.78
CA ARG A 10 -24.80 32.21 1.52
C ARG A 10 -24.81 32.75 0.08
N ASN A 11 -23.65 32.91 -0.54
CA ASN A 11 -23.54 33.45 -1.90
C ASN A 11 -23.79 32.39 -3.00
N LEU A 12 -23.93 31.09 -2.67
CA LEU A 12 -24.38 30.06 -3.62
C LEU A 12 -25.79 30.29 -4.16
N GLU A 13 -26.67 30.92 -3.38
CA GLU A 13 -28.01 31.33 -3.85
C GLU A 13 -27.95 32.43 -4.94
N LYS A 14 -26.76 33.01 -5.15
CA LYS A 14 -26.55 34.27 -5.91
C LYS A 14 -25.37 34.16 -6.89
N LEU A 15 -25.05 32.96 -7.37
CA LEU A 15 -23.99 32.72 -8.36
C LEU A 15 -24.11 33.59 -9.62
N ASP A 16 -25.32 34.04 -9.98
CA ASP A 16 -25.53 34.94 -11.11
C ASP A 16 -25.13 36.40 -10.88
N ALA A 17 -24.87 36.82 -9.63
CA ALA A 17 -24.27 38.11 -9.33
C ALA A 17 -22.74 38.15 -9.55
N PHE A 18 -22.10 37.00 -9.74
CA PHE A 18 -20.65 36.88 -9.91
C PHE A 18 -20.27 36.64 -11.37
N THR A 19 -19.20 37.28 -11.83
CA THR A 19 -18.65 37.10 -13.19
C THR A 19 -17.87 35.79 -13.31
N LYS A 20 -17.29 35.32 -12.20
CA LYS A 20 -16.49 34.10 -12.12
C LYS A 20 -16.65 33.45 -10.75
N VAL A 21 -16.62 32.13 -10.70
CA VAL A 21 -16.72 31.32 -9.48
C VAL A 21 -15.52 30.38 -9.45
N HIS A 22 -14.60 30.63 -8.51
CA HIS A 22 -13.42 29.81 -8.30
C HIS A 22 -13.69 28.78 -7.21
N VAL A 23 -13.72 27.52 -7.59
CA VAL A 23 -13.93 26.39 -6.67
C VAL A 23 -12.58 25.78 -6.33
N VAL A 24 -12.35 25.55 -5.04
CA VAL A 24 -11.25 24.69 -4.57
C VAL A 24 -11.85 23.35 -4.18
N LEU A 25 -11.40 22.28 -4.83
CA LEU A 25 -12.00 20.94 -4.75
C LEU A 25 -10.98 19.94 -4.21
N GLY A 26 -11.35 19.15 -3.20
CA GLY A 26 -10.59 17.99 -2.72
C GLY A 26 -10.90 16.70 -3.49
N ASN A 27 -10.23 15.60 -3.16
CA ASN A 27 -10.51 14.28 -3.74
C ASN A 27 -11.86 13.71 -3.26
N GLU A 28 -12.42 12.74 -3.99
CA GLU A 28 -13.73 12.16 -3.69
C GLU A 28 -13.76 11.22 -2.46
N ALA A 29 -12.60 10.87 -1.90
CA ALA A 29 -12.57 10.26 -0.57
C ALA A 29 -12.97 11.31 0.49
N CYS A 30 -12.56 12.56 0.31
CA CYS A 30 -12.81 13.69 1.20
C CYS A 30 -12.52 13.33 2.66
N ASP A 31 -11.27 12.95 2.91
CA ASP A 31 -10.72 12.85 4.25
C ASP A 31 -10.30 14.25 4.78
N LEU A 32 -9.57 14.26 5.89
CA LEU A 32 -9.22 15.50 6.58
C LEU A 32 -8.27 16.38 5.74
N ASP A 33 -7.35 15.78 4.98
CA ASP A 33 -6.36 16.50 4.19
C ASP A 33 -7.04 17.25 3.04
N SER A 34 -7.78 16.53 2.19
CA SER A 34 -8.63 17.12 1.15
C SER A 34 -9.55 18.23 1.68
N ALA A 35 -10.17 18.03 2.85
CA ALA A 35 -11.10 19.00 3.42
C ALA A 35 -10.41 20.28 3.93
N VAL A 36 -9.31 20.14 4.68
CA VAL A 36 -8.57 21.28 5.24
C VAL A 36 -7.77 22.00 4.16
N ALA A 37 -7.14 21.27 3.24
CA ALA A 37 -6.44 21.83 2.09
C ALA A 37 -7.39 22.69 1.24
N ALA A 38 -8.64 22.25 1.02
CA ALA A 38 -9.63 22.99 0.24
C ALA A 38 -10.06 24.27 0.96
N ILE A 39 -10.41 24.18 2.25
CA ILE A 39 -10.85 25.31 3.08
C ILE A 39 -9.76 26.38 3.19
N VAL A 40 -8.53 25.98 3.53
CA VAL A 40 -7.42 26.93 3.76
C VAL A 40 -6.94 27.54 2.44
N THR A 41 -6.85 26.77 1.35
CA THR A 41 -6.50 27.31 0.03
C THR A 41 -7.57 28.27 -0.49
N ALA A 42 -8.86 27.95 -0.33
CA ALA A 42 -9.95 28.86 -0.72
C ALA A 42 -9.95 30.16 0.12
N TYR A 43 -9.68 30.07 1.42
CA TYR A 43 -9.53 31.23 2.30
C TYR A 43 -8.33 32.10 1.89
N LEU A 44 -7.18 31.49 1.58
CA LEU A 44 -6.01 32.20 1.05
C LEU A 44 -6.32 32.92 -0.27
N LEU A 45 -6.98 32.25 -1.22
CA LEU A 45 -7.33 32.84 -2.51
C LEU A 45 -8.32 34.02 -2.36
N HIS A 46 -9.33 33.89 -1.50
CA HIS A 46 -10.24 34.98 -1.15
C HIS A 46 -9.51 36.20 -0.54
N GLU A 47 -8.58 35.93 0.38
CA GLU A 47 -7.78 36.94 1.08
C GLU A 47 -6.66 37.58 0.24
N LEU A 48 -6.31 36.98 -0.91
CA LEU A 48 -5.42 37.54 -1.93
C LEU A 48 -6.19 38.28 -3.05
N GLN A 49 -7.42 37.86 -3.36
CA GLN A 49 -8.23 38.41 -4.45
C GLN A 49 -9.60 38.90 -3.96
N PRO A 50 -9.66 40.04 -3.21
CA PRO A 50 -10.92 40.66 -2.77
C PRO A 50 -11.66 41.40 -3.91
N VAL A 51 -11.83 40.72 -5.05
CA VAL A 51 -12.53 41.24 -6.24
C VAL A 51 -14.02 40.95 -6.08
N ALA A 52 -14.86 41.99 -5.94
CA ALA A 52 -16.28 41.84 -5.62
C ALA A 52 -17.13 41.02 -6.62
N THR A 53 -16.61 40.75 -7.83
CA THR A 53 -17.26 39.93 -8.87
C THR A 53 -16.74 38.49 -8.94
N LEU A 54 -15.77 38.11 -8.11
CA LEU A 54 -15.24 36.75 -7.97
C LEU A 54 -15.77 36.12 -6.68
N LEU A 55 -16.48 35.00 -6.80
CA LEU A 55 -16.78 34.15 -5.65
C LEU A 55 -15.72 33.05 -5.53
N VAL A 56 -15.13 32.89 -4.34
CA VAL A 56 -14.25 31.76 -4.03
C VAL A 56 -15.00 30.80 -3.09
N VAL A 57 -14.99 29.49 -3.38
CA VAL A 57 -15.75 28.48 -2.64
C VAL A 57 -14.88 27.24 -2.37
N PRO A 58 -14.67 26.83 -1.11
CA PRO A 58 -14.15 25.50 -0.80
C PRO A 58 -15.28 24.46 -0.91
N VAL A 59 -15.05 23.37 -1.63
CA VAL A 59 -16.03 22.30 -1.84
C VAL A 59 -15.49 20.98 -1.32
N LEU A 60 -16.17 20.40 -0.34
CA LEU A 60 -15.99 19.01 0.07
C LEU A 60 -16.57 18.11 -1.03
N ASN A 61 -15.75 17.22 -1.59
CA ASN A 61 -16.09 16.44 -2.79
C ASN A 61 -16.94 15.19 -2.47
N ILE A 62 -17.92 15.35 -1.59
CA ILE A 62 -18.90 14.35 -1.13
C ILE A 62 -20.29 15.00 -1.04
N ALA A 63 -21.34 14.18 -0.94
CA ALA A 63 -22.70 14.66 -0.75
C ALA A 63 -22.94 15.19 0.68
N ARG A 64 -23.81 16.19 0.85
CA ARG A 64 -24.19 16.81 2.13
C ARG A 64 -24.56 15.80 3.21
N LYS A 65 -25.34 14.78 2.84
CA LYS A 65 -25.78 13.68 3.73
C LYS A 65 -24.63 12.82 4.29
N ASP A 66 -23.44 12.88 3.69
CA ASP A 66 -22.35 11.94 3.91
C ASP A 66 -21.17 12.59 4.69
N VAL A 67 -21.19 13.91 4.93
CA VAL A 67 -20.19 14.64 5.72
C VAL A 67 -19.99 14.04 7.12
N LYS A 68 -21.09 13.66 7.77
CA LYS A 68 -21.08 13.03 9.10
C LYS A 68 -20.42 11.64 9.17
N LEU A 69 -20.15 11.00 8.03
CA LEU A 69 -19.39 9.76 7.95
C LEU A 69 -17.87 9.99 8.10
N ARG A 70 -17.43 11.21 7.80
CA ARG A 70 -16.10 11.73 8.09
C ARG A 70 -16.11 12.25 9.52
N THR A 71 -16.09 11.30 10.45
CA THR A 71 -16.17 11.55 11.90
C THR A 71 -14.94 12.29 12.41
N GLU A 72 -13.79 12.17 11.75
CA GLU A 72 -12.60 13.01 11.96
C GLU A 72 -12.82 14.47 11.56
N ILE A 73 -13.45 14.74 10.41
CA ILE A 73 -13.81 16.10 9.98
C ILE A 73 -14.84 16.70 10.94
N THR A 74 -15.89 15.92 11.24
CA THR A 74 -16.97 16.31 12.14
C THR A 74 -16.43 16.72 13.51
N TYR A 75 -15.62 15.86 14.13
CA TYR A 75 -14.98 16.14 15.42
C TYR A 75 -14.04 17.35 15.34
N PHE A 76 -13.14 17.40 14.36
CA PHE A 76 -12.10 18.43 14.35
C PHE A 76 -12.66 19.81 14.06
N PHE A 77 -13.66 19.91 13.18
CA PHE A 77 -14.30 21.17 12.85
C PHE A 77 -15.15 21.69 14.02
N GLU A 78 -15.77 20.81 14.81
CA GLU A 78 -16.36 21.18 16.10
C GLU A 78 -15.32 21.74 17.09
N GLN A 79 -14.13 21.12 17.19
CA GLN A 79 -13.05 21.65 18.05
C GLN A 79 -12.54 23.03 17.62
N VAL A 80 -12.66 23.40 16.34
CA VAL A 80 -12.23 24.71 15.82
C VAL A 80 -13.38 25.70 15.52
N ASP A 81 -14.58 25.45 16.04
CA ASP A 81 -15.80 26.29 15.90
C ASP A 81 -16.26 26.51 14.44
N ILE A 82 -16.06 25.50 13.58
CA ILE A 82 -16.54 25.46 12.19
C ILE A 82 -17.81 24.61 12.11
N SER A 83 -18.97 25.26 12.03
CA SER A 83 -20.24 24.58 11.76
C SER A 83 -20.24 23.94 10.37
N LEU A 84 -20.58 22.65 10.31
CA LEU A 84 -20.64 21.87 9.06
C LEU A 84 -21.63 22.44 8.03
N ASP A 85 -22.68 23.14 8.49
CA ASP A 85 -23.69 23.77 7.62
C ASP A 85 -23.10 24.94 6.79
N THR A 86 -21.99 25.53 7.26
CA THR A 86 -21.28 26.62 6.56
C THR A 86 -20.36 26.13 5.44
N LEU A 87 -20.13 24.82 5.34
CA LEU A 87 -19.33 24.20 4.29
C LEU A 87 -20.15 24.03 3.02
N VAL A 88 -19.50 23.83 1.87
CA VAL A 88 -20.17 23.48 0.61
C VAL A 88 -19.82 22.04 0.22
N CYS A 89 -20.84 21.27 -0.17
CA CYS A 89 -20.72 19.88 -0.60
C CYS A 89 -20.91 19.75 -2.12
N ARG A 90 -20.46 18.63 -2.71
CA ARG A 90 -20.41 18.43 -4.16
C ARG A 90 -21.78 18.44 -4.84
N ASP A 91 -22.82 18.08 -4.10
CA ASP A 91 -24.23 18.07 -4.49
C ASP A 91 -24.93 19.43 -4.35
N GLU A 92 -24.31 20.40 -3.68
CA GLU A 92 -24.86 21.75 -3.47
C GLU A 92 -24.40 22.77 -4.52
N ILE A 93 -23.51 22.39 -5.45
CA ILE A 93 -22.95 23.27 -6.48
C ILE A 93 -22.80 22.58 -7.84
N ASP A 94 -23.51 23.10 -8.84
CA ASP A 94 -23.48 22.60 -10.22
C ASP A 94 -22.27 23.15 -10.98
N LEU A 95 -21.13 22.47 -10.82
CA LEU A 95 -19.89 22.80 -11.52
C LEU A 95 -20.04 22.71 -13.06
N LYS A 96 -20.88 21.80 -13.58
CA LYS A 96 -21.05 21.61 -15.03
C LYS A 96 -21.84 22.75 -15.66
N LYS A 97 -22.86 23.28 -14.98
CA LYS A 97 -23.54 24.52 -15.35
C LYS A 97 -22.61 25.73 -15.25
N LEU A 98 -21.82 25.85 -14.19
CA LEU A 98 -20.84 26.94 -14.09
C LEU A 98 -19.77 26.88 -15.19
N HIS A 99 -19.36 25.67 -15.60
CA HIS A 99 -18.43 25.46 -16.70
C HIS A 99 -19.04 25.80 -18.06
N SER A 100 -20.25 25.33 -18.37
CA SER A 100 -20.93 25.65 -19.64
C SER A 100 -21.28 27.14 -19.77
N GLN A 101 -21.49 27.84 -18.65
CA GLN A 101 -21.61 29.30 -18.60
C GLN A 101 -20.27 30.06 -18.68
N SER A 102 -19.13 29.36 -18.81
CA SER A 102 -17.77 29.93 -18.77
C SER A 102 -17.44 30.72 -17.47
N LYS A 103 -18.17 30.45 -16.38
CA LYS A 103 -17.97 31.08 -15.07
C LYS A 103 -17.00 30.32 -14.16
N LEU A 104 -16.84 29.00 -14.35
CA LEU A 104 -16.04 28.17 -13.45
C LEU A 104 -14.52 28.40 -13.62
N SER A 105 -13.81 28.41 -12.49
CA SER A 105 -12.41 28.00 -12.42
C SER A 105 -12.19 27.03 -11.26
N LEU A 106 -11.19 26.16 -11.38
CA LEU A 106 -10.85 25.14 -10.40
C LEU A 106 -9.40 25.27 -9.93
N THR A 107 -9.20 25.15 -8.61
CA THR A 107 -7.96 24.62 -8.02
C THR A 107 -8.28 23.22 -7.50
N LEU A 108 -7.49 22.23 -7.92
CA LEU A 108 -7.53 20.90 -7.30
C LEU A 108 -6.57 20.88 -6.12
N VAL A 109 -6.99 20.30 -5.00
CA VAL A 109 -6.12 20.01 -3.87
C VAL A 109 -6.17 18.52 -3.55
N ASP A 110 -5.04 17.95 -3.12
CA ASP A 110 -4.95 16.56 -2.65
C ASP A 110 -5.40 15.49 -3.69
N HIS A 111 -5.35 15.89 -4.97
CA HIS A 111 -5.41 15.04 -6.15
C HIS A 111 -5.00 15.86 -7.39
N ASN A 112 -4.56 15.16 -8.45
CA ASN A 112 -4.22 15.78 -9.74
C ASN A 112 -5.01 15.24 -10.95
N LEU A 113 -5.97 14.34 -10.74
CA LEU A 113 -6.85 13.78 -11.79
C LEU A 113 -8.32 13.91 -11.38
N LEU A 114 -9.13 14.56 -12.21
CA LEU A 114 -10.59 14.54 -12.05
C LEU A 114 -11.16 13.15 -12.38
N PRO A 115 -12.21 12.68 -11.68
CA PRO A 115 -12.86 11.41 -12.00
C PRO A 115 -13.51 11.47 -13.40
N LYS A 116 -13.71 10.30 -14.03
CA LYS A 116 -14.21 10.19 -15.43
C LYS A 116 -15.51 10.96 -15.67
N GLU A 117 -16.36 11.06 -14.66
CA GLU A 117 -17.62 11.80 -14.69
C GLU A 117 -17.46 13.33 -14.74
N ASP A 118 -16.34 13.89 -14.28
CA ASP A 118 -16.04 15.33 -14.30
C ASP A 118 -14.91 15.69 -15.29
N ALA A 119 -14.54 14.77 -16.20
CA ALA A 119 -13.45 14.98 -17.17
C ALA A 119 -13.62 16.25 -18.03
N ASP A 120 -14.86 16.65 -18.34
CA ASP A 120 -15.17 17.91 -19.05
C ASP A 120 -14.63 19.15 -18.31
N LEU A 121 -14.62 19.11 -16.96
CA LEU A 121 -14.20 20.22 -16.11
C LEU A 121 -12.67 20.44 -16.12
N GLN A 122 -11.89 19.51 -16.70
CA GLN A 122 -10.43 19.60 -16.78
C GLN A 122 -9.95 20.91 -17.42
N ALA A 123 -10.71 21.47 -18.37
CA ALA A 123 -10.43 22.75 -19.01
C ALA A 123 -10.57 23.98 -18.07
N ALA A 124 -11.27 23.84 -16.94
CA ALA A 124 -11.40 24.89 -15.93
C ALA A 124 -10.29 24.87 -14.86
N VAL A 125 -9.47 23.81 -14.79
CA VAL A 125 -8.39 23.64 -13.82
C VAL A 125 -7.25 24.62 -14.12
N GLN A 126 -7.04 25.56 -13.20
CA GLN A 126 -6.02 26.61 -13.26
C GLN A 126 -4.82 26.32 -12.35
N GLU A 127 -5.04 25.59 -11.25
CA GLU A 127 -3.97 25.18 -10.33
C GLU A 127 -4.22 23.76 -9.78
N ILE A 128 -3.14 23.06 -9.45
CA ILE A 128 -3.14 21.80 -8.69
C ILE A 128 -2.13 21.91 -7.54
N ILE A 129 -2.54 21.56 -6.33
CA ILE A 129 -1.66 21.38 -5.16
C ILE A 129 -1.85 19.94 -4.68
N ASP A 130 -0.83 19.09 -4.75
CA ASP A 130 -1.00 17.65 -4.49
C ASP A 130 0.29 17.03 -3.95
N HIS A 131 0.17 16.02 -3.09
CA HIS A 131 1.32 15.25 -2.58
C HIS A 131 1.44 13.84 -3.19
N HIS A 132 0.45 13.43 -4.00
CA HIS A 132 0.51 12.22 -4.79
C HIS A 132 1.43 12.37 -6.01
N ARG A 133 1.65 11.25 -6.71
CA ARG A 133 2.39 11.24 -7.97
C ARG A 133 1.65 12.06 -9.02
N LEU A 134 2.35 12.96 -9.72
CA LEU A 134 1.80 13.67 -10.87
C LEU A 134 1.54 12.70 -12.04
N GLU A 135 0.27 12.56 -12.42
CA GLU A 135 -0.18 11.73 -13.54
C GLU A 135 -0.87 12.56 -14.63
N THR A 136 -1.36 13.78 -14.33
CA THR A 136 -1.95 14.68 -15.34
C THR A 136 -0.93 15.42 -16.20
N SER A 137 -1.11 15.34 -17.51
CA SER A 137 -0.39 16.13 -18.53
C SER A 137 -0.98 17.53 -18.77
N HIS A 138 -2.07 17.89 -18.07
CA HIS A 138 -2.76 19.19 -18.22
C HIS A 138 -1.82 20.39 -18.01
N ARG A 139 -2.10 21.50 -18.69
CA ARG A 139 -1.32 22.75 -18.59
C ARG A 139 -2.02 23.75 -17.65
N CYS A 140 -1.60 23.71 -16.40
CA CYS A 140 -2.02 24.56 -15.30
C CYS A 140 -0.81 24.83 -14.38
N ASP A 141 -0.96 25.70 -13.39
CA ASP A 141 0.03 25.82 -12.32
C ASP A 141 -0.01 24.53 -11.46
N LYS A 142 1.16 24.08 -10.97
CA LYS A 142 1.31 22.80 -10.25
C LYS A 142 2.31 22.92 -9.11
N THR A 143 1.83 22.71 -7.89
CA THR A 143 2.65 22.49 -6.69
C THR A 143 2.51 21.01 -6.31
N VAL A 144 3.41 20.16 -6.84
CA VAL A 144 3.36 18.71 -6.60
C VAL A 144 4.69 18.19 -6.10
N GLU A 145 4.69 17.65 -4.88
CA GLU A 145 5.89 17.16 -4.18
C GLU A 145 5.50 16.02 -3.23
N MET A 146 6.28 14.93 -3.20
CA MET A 146 5.98 13.73 -2.41
C MET A 146 6.23 13.94 -0.90
N VAL A 147 5.35 14.71 -0.24
CA VAL A 147 5.34 14.96 1.21
C VAL A 147 4.31 14.07 1.94
N GLY A 148 4.29 14.10 3.27
CA GLY A 148 3.39 13.27 4.07
C GLY A 148 1.92 13.71 4.08
N SER A 149 1.62 14.96 3.70
CA SER A 149 0.28 15.54 3.67
C SER A 149 0.20 16.69 2.66
N CYS A 150 -0.91 16.82 1.91
CA CYS A 150 -1.17 17.98 1.05
C CYS A 150 -1.23 19.29 1.85
N CYS A 151 -1.74 19.25 3.08
CA CYS A 151 -1.74 20.38 4.01
C CYS A 151 -0.33 20.91 4.33
N THR A 152 0.74 20.11 4.19
CA THR A 152 2.13 20.61 4.29
C THR A 152 2.43 21.62 3.17
N LEU A 153 1.99 21.34 1.94
CA LEU A 153 2.17 22.24 0.78
C LEU A 153 1.28 23.47 0.90
N VAL A 154 0.06 23.32 1.41
CA VAL A 154 -0.86 24.45 1.67
C VAL A 154 -0.31 25.36 2.79
N ALA A 155 0.26 24.78 3.86
CA ALA A 155 0.93 25.55 4.92
C ALA A 155 2.13 26.34 4.38
N GLU A 156 2.98 25.70 3.57
CA GLU A 156 4.10 26.37 2.89
C GLU A 156 3.61 27.52 1.98
N LYS A 157 2.53 27.30 1.21
CA LYS A 157 1.95 28.33 0.34
C LYS A 157 1.36 29.51 1.13
N VAL A 158 0.66 29.26 2.24
CA VAL A 158 0.16 30.34 3.13
C VAL A 158 1.32 31.13 3.72
N LEU A 159 2.37 30.45 4.20
CA LEU A 159 3.56 31.06 4.79
C LEU A 159 4.28 32.01 3.81
N HIS A 160 4.42 31.61 2.55
CA HIS A 160 5.07 32.45 1.53
C HIS A 160 4.15 33.55 0.97
N SER A 161 2.83 33.32 0.91
CA SER A 161 1.90 34.24 0.21
C SER A 161 1.26 35.29 1.12
N LYS A 162 0.78 34.89 2.31
CA LYS A 162 0.09 35.77 3.27
C LYS A 162 0.17 35.17 4.69
N PRO A 163 1.36 35.17 5.34
CA PRO A 163 1.55 34.52 6.65
C PRO A 163 0.68 35.10 7.78
N GLU A 164 0.13 36.31 7.60
CA GLU A 164 -0.87 36.90 8.50
C GLU A 164 -2.16 36.07 8.64
N LEU A 165 -2.43 35.13 7.71
CA LEU A 165 -3.60 34.25 7.78
C LEU A 165 -3.48 33.12 8.81
N PHE A 166 -2.29 32.88 9.37
CA PHE A 166 -2.11 31.92 10.46
C PHE A 166 -2.67 32.46 11.79
N SER A 167 -3.99 32.49 11.90
CA SER A 167 -4.64 32.47 13.20
C SER A 167 -4.38 31.11 13.88
N PRO A 168 -4.51 31.00 15.23
CA PRO A 168 -4.43 29.71 15.91
C PRO A 168 -5.40 28.66 15.36
N GLN A 169 -6.55 29.08 14.83
CA GLN A 169 -7.54 28.21 14.19
C GLN A 169 -7.02 27.61 12.86
N VAL A 170 -6.46 28.43 11.97
CA VAL A 170 -5.87 27.97 10.69
C VAL A 170 -4.59 27.16 10.95
N ALA A 171 -3.78 27.58 11.92
CA ALA A 171 -2.59 26.86 12.33
C ALA A 171 -2.93 25.47 12.89
N LEU A 172 -3.94 25.37 13.78
CA LEU A 172 -4.39 24.10 14.35
C LEU A 172 -4.95 23.17 13.28
N LEU A 173 -5.80 23.66 12.36
CA LEU A 173 -6.31 22.85 11.25
C LEU A 173 -5.18 22.18 10.45
N LEU A 174 -4.20 22.96 9.99
CA LEU A 174 -3.08 22.42 9.21
C LEU A 174 -2.21 21.48 10.06
N TYR A 175 -1.88 21.88 11.30
CA TYR A 175 -1.04 21.12 12.23
C TYR A 175 -1.63 19.74 12.55
N GLY A 176 -2.90 19.68 12.96
CA GLY A 176 -3.57 18.42 13.30
C GLY A 176 -3.73 17.48 12.11
N THR A 177 -3.95 18.03 10.91
CA THR A 177 -4.08 17.26 9.68
C THR A 177 -2.75 16.65 9.26
N ILE A 178 -1.67 17.46 9.19
CA ILE A 178 -0.33 16.95 8.89
C ILE A 178 0.10 15.90 9.93
N LEU A 179 -0.22 16.08 11.22
CA LEU A 179 0.03 15.06 12.25
C LEU A 179 -0.78 13.78 12.03
N LEU A 180 -2.04 13.87 11.61
CA LEU A 180 -2.88 12.69 11.37
C LEU A 180 -2.29 11.81 10.27
N ASP A 181 -1.95 12.40 9.13
CA ASP A 181 -1.56 11.63 7.94
C ASP A 181 -0.07 11.22 7.97
N THR A 182 0.80 11.99 8.63
CA THR A 182 2.18 11.56 8.96
C THR A 182 2.29 10.57 10.13
N VAL A 183 1.17 10.17 10.75
CA VAL A 183 1.12 9.28 11.93
C VAL A 183 1.96 9.85 13.09
N CYS A 184 1.62 11.07 13.53
CA CYS A 184 2.33 11.86 14.53
C CYS A 184 3.82 12.12 14.19
N LEU A 185 4.13 12.28 12.90
CA LEU A 185 5.48 12.37 12.33
C LEU A 185 6.34 11.10 12.51
N SER A 186 5.75 9.93 12.77
CA SER A 186 6.49 8.70 13.10
C SER A 186 7.45 8.22 12.01
N GLU A 187 8.72 8.02 12.39
CA GLU A 187 9.74 7.41 11.53
C GLU A 187 9.41 5.97 11.12
N SER A 188 8.71 5.21 11.98
CA SER A 188 8.33 3.82 11.67
C SER A 188 7.26 3.74 10.58
N ALA A 189 6.37 4.74 10.52
CA ALA A 189 5.32 4.84 9.50
C ALA A 189 5.86 5.27 8.12
N ARG A 190 7.05 5.89 8.07
CA ARG A 190 7.75 6.31 6.84
C ARG A 190 6.98 7.24 5.89
N LYS A 191 5.92 7.90 6.39
CA LYS A 191 5.17 8.93 5.64
C LYS A 191 5.78 10.33 5.77
N THR A 192 6.54 10.59 6.84
CA THR A 192 7.12 11.89 7.16
C THR A 192 8.28 12.28 6.24
N THR A 193 8.30 13.54 5.79
CA THR A 193 9.47 14.18 5.14
C THR A 193 10.05 15.33 5.97
N ALA A 194 11.20 15.86 5.52
CA ALA A 194 11.80 17.05 6.11
C ALA A 194 10.88 18.29 6.04
N LYS A 195 10.06 18.43 4.99
CA LYS A 195 9.14 19.55 4.85
C LYS A 195 7.96 19.45 5.82
N ASP A 196 7.43 18.25 6.06
CA ASP A 196 6.40 18.03 7.09
C ASP A 196 6.93 18.41 8.49
N LEU A 197 8.15 17.98 8.82
CA LEU A 197 8.83 18.35 10.07
C LEU A 197 9.02 19.87 10.20
N GLU A 198 9.42 20.55 9.11
CA GLU A 198 9.60 22.00 9.09
C GLU A 198 8.27 22.75 9.26
N MET A 199 7.22 22.37 8.54
CA MET A 199 5.91 23.03 8.64
C MET A 199 5.25 22.77 10.00
N VAL A 200 5.27 21.54 10.52
CA VAL A 200 4.76 21.26 11.88
C VAL A 200 5.54 22.05 12.93
N SER A 201 6.87 22.17 12.80
CA SER A 201 7.69 23.00 13.69
C SER A 201 7.28 24.48 13.66
N LYS A 202 7.06 25.06 12.48
CA LYS A 202 6.58 26.44 12.33
C LYS A 202 5.18 26.63 12.92
N LEU A 203 4.25 25.73 12.62
CA LEU A 203 2.86 25.77 13.11
C LEU A 203 2.81 25.62 14.64
N GLN A 204 3.66 24.78 15.23
CA GLN A 204 3.80 24.61 16.69
C GLN A 204 4.14 25.93 17.40
N THR A 205 4.91 26.84 16.78
CA THR A 205 5.25 28.14 17.40
C THR A 205 4.04 29.04 17.64
N LEU A 206 2.94 28.80 16.92
CA LEU A 206 1.66 29.50 17.05
C LEU A 206 0.68 28.77 17.99
N LEU A 207 1.03 27.55 18.40
CA LEU A 207 0.26 26.64 19.25
C LEU A 207 1.12 26.15 20.44
N PRO A 208 1.75 27.03 21.24
CA PRO A 208 2.72 26.64 22.27
C PRO A 208 2.09 25.90 23.47
N GLU A 209 0.76 25.88 23.56
CA GLU A 209 -0.01 25.25 24.66
C GLU A 209 -0.47 23.81 24.32
N LEU A 210 -0.17 23.28 23.12
CA LEU A 210 -0.62 21.95 22.66
C LEU A 210 0.56 21.04 22.28
N SER A 211 0.60 19.82 22.81
CA SER A 211 1.48 18.76 22.29
C SER A 211 0.95 18.15 20.99
N LYS A 212 1.80 17.39 20.29
CA LYS A 212 1.39 16.64 19.10
C LYS A 212 0.40 15.55 19.45
N GLU A 213 0.64 14.87 20.57
CA GLU A 213 -0.11 13.71 21.06
C GLU A 213 -1.52 14.08 21.50
N GLU A 214 -1.72 15.27 22.08
CA GLU A 214 -3.03 15.82 22.45
C GLU A 214 -3.91 16.14 21.25
N VAL A 215 -3.32 16.48 20.09
CA VAL A 215 -4.07 16.70 18.85
C VAL A 215 -4.25 15.39 18.06
N PHE A 216 -3.20 14.58 17.96
CA PHE A 216 -3.17 13.35 17.18
C PHE A 216 -4.07 12.23 17.74
N LYS A 217 -4.04 11.98 19.06
CA LYS A 217 -4.78 10.85 19.65
C LYS A 217 -6.31 11.02 19.53
N PRO A 218 -6.91 12.20 19.80
CA PRO A 218 -8.34 12.40 19.58
C PRO A 218 -8.74 12.33 18.10
N LEU A 219 -7.91 12.86 17.19
CA LEU A 219 -8.15 12.73 15.74
C LEU A 219 -8.17 11.27 15.27
N CYS A 220 -7.22 10.45 15.74
CA CYS A 220 -7.21 9.02 15.44
C CYS A 220 -8.42 8.28 16.02
N ARG A 221 -8.82 8.60 17.27
CA ARG A 221 -10.06 8.06 17.86
C ARG A 221 -11.28 8.46 17.05
N ALA A 222 -11.36 9.72 16.60
CA ALA A 222 -12.46 10.24 15.81
C ALA A 222 -12.54 9.59 14.41
N LYS A 223 -11.41 9.41 13.71
CA LYS A 223 -11.33 8.74 12.39
C LYS A 223 -11.91 7.33 12.44
N SER A 224 -11.54 6.58 13.47
CA SER A 224 -12.02 5.21 13.73
C SER A 224 -13.39 5.13 14.42
N ASN A 225 -13.99 6.26 14.82
CA ASN A 225 -15.26 6.25 15.53
C ASN A 225 -16.43 5.82 14.61
N VAL A 226 -17.31 5.00 15.19
CA VAL A 226 -18.57 4.54 14.60
C VAL A 226 -19.75 4.59 15.58
N GLU A 227 -19.53 5.07 16.81
CA GLU A 227 -20.59 5.29 17.79
C GLU A 227 -21.65 6.26 17.24
N GLY A 228 -22.93 5.91 17.40
CA GLY A 228 -24.05 6.72 16.92
C GLY A 228 -24.38 6.64 15.43
N LEU A 229 -23.57 5.95 14.61
CA LEU A 229 -23.92 5.69 13.20
C LEU A 229 -25.03 4.64 13.08
N THR A 230 -26.00 4.87 12.19
CA THR A 230 -26.94 3.83 11.78
C THR A 230 -26.27 2.80 10.87
N LEU A 231 -26.87 1.62 10.69
CA LEU A 231 -26.36 0.57 9.79
C LEU A 231 -26.11 1.07 8.35
N ASP A 232 -27.00 1.92 7.82
CA ASP A 232 -26.84 2.52 6.49
C ASP A 232 -25.61 3.42 6.39
N GLU A 233 -25.32 4.17 7.46
CA GLU A 233 -24.20 5.10 7.54
C GLU A 233 -22.89 4.36 7.79
N LEU A 234 -22.91 3.36 8.68
CA LEU A 234 -21.80 2.47 8.97
C LEU A 234 -21.31 1.75 7.72
N LEU A 235 -22.24 1.18 6.93
CA LEU A 235 -21.91 0.52 5.66
C LEU A 235 -21.38 1.48 4.59
N ARG A 236 -21.67 2.79 4.69
CA ARG A 236 -21.22 3.82 3.74
C ARG A 236 -19.98 4.59 4.18
N LYS A 237 -19.54 4.47 5.44
CA LYS A 237 -18.36 5.19 5.97
C LYS A 237 -17.10 4.90 5.17
N ASP A 238 -16.79 3.61 4.95
CA ASP A 238 -15.70 3.17 4.08
C ASP A 238 -16.19 2.20 3.00
N LEU A 239 -16.96 2.73 2.06
CA LEU A 239 -17.54 1.98 0.94
C LEU A 239 -16.81 2.24 -0.38
N LYS A 240 -16.47 1.16 -1.10
CA LYS A 240 -16.12 1.21 -2.52
C LYS A 240 -17.16 0.44 -3.33
N VAL A 241 -17.39 0.84 -4.58
CA VAL A 241 -18.39 0.23 -5.47
C VAL A 241 -17.75 -0.11 -6.79
N VAL A 242 -17.86 -1.38 -7.21
CA VAL A 242 -17.47 -1.83 -8.54
C VAL A 242 -18.70 -1.89 -9.43
N CYS A 243 -18.65 -1.26 -10.60
CA CYS A 243 -19.75 -1.22 -11.56
C CYS A 243 -19.38 -1.93 -12.86
N SER A 244 -20.32 -2.70 -13.41
CA SER A 244 -20.35 -3.21 -14.78
C SER A 244 -21.43 -2.48 -15.58
N ALA A 245 -21.66 -2.84 -16.85
CA ALA A 245 -22.76 -2.26 -17.63
C ALA A 245 -24.15 -2.59 -17.06
N ALA A 246 -24.27 -3.70 -16.30
CA ALA A 246 -25.54 -4.23 -15.81
C ALA A 246 -25.62 -4.44 -14.28
N LYS A 247 -24.49 -4.59 -13.57
CA LYS A 247 -24.45 -4.91 -12.13
C LYS A 247 -23.55 -3.94 -11.35
N ARG A 248 -23.89 -3.70 -10.08
CA ARG A 248 -23.11 -2.87 -9.14
C ARG A 248 -22.87 -3.64 -7.85
N ILE A 249 -21.60 -3.91 -7.52
CA ILE A 249 -21.22 -4.64 -6.30
C ILE A 249 -20.55 -3.68 -5.32
N ALA A 250 -21.15 -3.57 -4.14
CA ALA A 250 -20.68 -2.75 -3.04
C ALA A 250 -19.69 -3.55 -2.16
N ILE A 251 -18.63 -2.90 -1.67
CA ILE A 251 -17.61 -3.51 -0.80
C ILE A 251 -17.33 -2.54 0.36
N SER A 252 -17.86 -2.87 1.54
CA SER A 252 -17.80 -2.04 2.75
C SER A 252 -16.75 -2.58 3.72
N SER A 253 -15.88 -1.71 4.23
CA SER A 253 -15.03 -2.02 5.40
C SER A 253 -15.68 -1.46 6.66
N VAL A 254 -15.77 -2.27 7.72
CA VAL A 254 -16.43 -1.89 8.98
C VAL A 254 -15.58 -2.28 10.19
N PRO A 255 -15.27 -1.38 11.13
CA PRO A 255 -14.59 -1.74 12.37
C PRO A 255 -15.51 -2.53 13.31
N GLY A 256 -14.96 -3.50 14.04
CA GLY A 256 -15.67 -4.40 14.94
C GLY A 256 -16.00 -5.77 14.34
N GLU A 257 -16.87 -6.50 15.02
CA GLU A 257 -17.38 -7.82 14.60
C GLU A 257 -18.72 -7.70 13.87
N LEU A 258 -18.98 -8.64 12.95
CA LEU A 258 -20.22 -8.69 12.16
C LEU A 258 -21.48 -8.79 13.05
N LYS A 259 -21.40 -9.47 14.20
CA LYS A 259 -22.50 -9.58 15.18
C LYS A 259 -22.88 -8.24 15.82
N ASN A 260 -21.99 -7.25 15.78
CA ASN A 260 -22.23 -5.90 16.32
C ASN A 260 -22.88 -4.98 15.28
N ILE A 261 -22.84 -5.35 13.99
CA ILE A 261 -23.35 -4.55 12.87
C ILE A 261 -24.88 -4.62 12.78
N CYS A 262 -25.46 -5.81 12.99
CA CYS A 262 -26.90 -6.00 13.05
C CYS A 262 -27.24 -7.28 13.83
N GLN A 263 -28.46 -7.37 14.40
CA GLN A 263 -28.94 -8.62 14.99
C GLN A 263 -29.13 -9.68 13.90
N GLU A 264 -28.73 -10.92 14.17
CA GLU A 264 -28.70 -12.01 13.18
C GLU A 264 -30.06 -12.20 12.48
N ASN A 265 -31.17 -12.13 13.25
CA ASN A 265 -32.54 -12.29 12.77
C ASN A 265 -33.06 -11.17 11.85
N THR A 266 -32.40 -10.01 11.81
CA THR A 266 -32.81 -8.85 10.99
C THR A 266 -31.79 -8.45 9.93
N MET A 267 -30.55 -8.95 10.03
CA MET A 267 -29.44 -8.58 9.16
C MET A 267 -29.78 -8.72 7.67
N GLU A 268 -30.31 -9.85 7.22
CA GLU A 268 -30.63 -10.09 5.80
C GLU A 268 -31.67 -9.09 5.25
N ALA A 269 -32.67 -8.74 6.06
CA ALA A 269 -33.71 -7.78 5.65
C ALA A 269 -33.18 -6.35 5.53
N GLU A 270 -32.33 -5.92 6.47
CA GLU A 270 -31.71 -4.58 6.43
C GLU A 270 -30.63 -4.48 5.35
N LEU A 271 -29.81 -5.52 5.13
CA LEU A 271 -28.87 -5.55 3.99
C LEU A 271 -29.62 -5.56 2.64
N GLY A 272 -30.75 -6.26 2.56
CA GLY A 272 -31.64 -6.23 1.38
C GLY A 272 -32.26 -4.86 1.13
N LYS A 273 -32.67 -4.16 2.19
CA LYS A 273 -33.16 -2.77 2.15
C LYS A 273 -32.05 -1.80 1.73
N PHE A 274 -30.85 -1.92 2.28
CA PHE A 274 -29.67 -1.13 1.89
C PHE A 274 -29.34 -1.28 0.40
N CYS A 275 -29.23 -2.52 -0.09
CA CYS A 275 -28.93 -2.78 -1.50
C CYS A 275 -30.00 -2.24 -2.45
N LYS A 276 -31.29 -2.34 -2.07
CA LYS A 276 -32.41 -1.76 -2.84
C LYS A 276 -32.37 -0.23 -2.85
N THR A 277 -32.07 0.42 -1.72
CA THR A 277 -32.01 1.89 -1.60
C THR A 277 -30.90 2.52 -2.45
N HIS A 278 -29.71 1.90 -2.49
CA HIS A 278 -28.54 2.46 -3.20
C HIS A 278 -28.30 1.87 -4.60
N GLY A 279 -29.14 0.93 -5.03
CA GLY A 279 -29.05 0.28 -6.34
C GLY A 279 -27.83 -0.62 -6.48
N TYR A 280 -27.59 -1.51 -5.51
CA TYR A 280 -26.54 -2.52 -5.52
C TYR A 280 -27.11 -3.91 -5.80
N SER A 281 -26.46 -4.65 -6.69
CA SER A 281 -26.77 -6.04 -7.02
C SER A 281 -26.27 -7.01 -5.95
N ALA A 282 -25.14 -6.71 -5.32
CA ALA A 282 -24.60 -7.46 -4.19
C ALA A 282 -23.79 -6.55 -3.26
N LEU A 283 -23.59 -6.99 -2.02
CA LEU A 283 -22.78 -6.33 -1.00
C LEU A 283 -21.80 -7.35 -0.40
N ILE A 284 -20.52 -6.96 -0.32
CA ILE A 284 -19.50 -7.60 0.50
C ILE A 284 -19.25 -6.71 1.71
N ILE A 285 -19.23 -7.29 2.91
CA ILE A 285 -18.86 -6.61 4.15
C ILE A 285 -17.57 -7.25 4.66
N LEU A 286 -16.57 -6.42 4.97
CA LEU A 286 -15.30 -6.80 5.56
C LEU A 286 -15.22 -6.20 6.96
N THR A 287 -15.16 -7.02 7.99
CA THR A 287 -15.04 -6.55 9.37
C THR A 287 -13.63 -6.76 9.92
N ILE A 288 -13.22 -5.89 10.84
CA ILE A 288 -11.94 -5.99 11.56
C ILE A 288 -12.14 -5.67 13.04
N ALA A 289 -11.93 -6.67 13.90
CA ALA A 289 -11.91 -6.52 15.34
C ALA A 289 -10.47 -6.72 15.87
N VAL A 290 -10.12 -6.01 16.93
CA VAL A 290 -8.90 -6.29 17.72
C VAL A 290 -9.36 -6.83 19.07
N GLU A 291 -8.94 -8.04 19.42
CA GLU A 291 -9.29 -8.64 20.71
C GLU A 291 -8.32 -8.14 21.79
N GLU A 292 -8.78 -7.22 22.64
CA GLU A 292 -7.99 -6.53 23.68
C GLU A 292 -7.17 -7.46 24.58
N LYS A 293 -7.64 -8.69 24.81
CA LYS A 293 -7.01 -9.68 25.69
C LYS A 293 -5.84 -10.44 25.06
N SER A 294 -5.79 -10.51 23.73
CA SER A 294 -4.78 -11.27 22.97
C SER A 294 -3.96 -10.37 22.03
N ASN A 295 -4.36 -9.11 21.87
CA ASN A 295 -3.93 -8.18 20.81
C ASN A 295 -4.05 -8.79 19.40
N SER A 296 -4.91 -9.80 19.22
CA SER A 296 -5.07 -10.47 17.93
C SER A 296 -6.08 -9.72 17.05
N VAL A 297 -5.76 -9.60 15.77
CA VAL A 297 -6.67 -9.05 14.76
C VAL A 297 -7.53 -10.18 14.21
N GLN A 298 -8.85 -10.07 14.37
CA GLN A 298 -9.82 -10.97 13.75
C GLN A 298 -10.48 -10.28 12.55
N ARG A 299 -10.56 -10.97 11.42
CA ARG A 299 -11.31 -10.50 10.24
C ARG A 299 -12.47 -11.44 9.94
N GLN A 300 -13.58 -10.85 9.51
CA GLN A 300 -14.76 -11.56 9.04
C GLN A 300 -15.18 -11.01 7.67
N LEU A 301 -15.77 -11.86 6.84
CA LEU A 301 -16.27 -11.49 5.51
C LEU A 301 -17.72 -11.96 5.39
N ALA A 302 -18.62 -11.08 4.96
CA ALA A 302 -19.99 -11.45 4.60
C ALA A 302 -20.26 -11.15 3.11
N VAL A 303 -21.03 -12.02 2.45
CA VAL A 303 -21.50 -11.82 1.07
C VAL A 303 -23.03 -11.88 1.07
N PHE A 304 -23.66 -10.82 0.56
CA PHE A 304 -25.11 -10.68 0.47
C PHE A 304 -25.56 -10.37 -0.97
N SER A 305 -26.62 -11.03 -1.44
CA SER A 305 -27.41 -10.58 -2.60
C SER A 305 -28.82 -11.16 -2.60
N SER A 306 -29.79 -10.37 -3.08
CA SER A 306 -31.13 -10.87 -3.43
C SER A 306 -31.14 -11.78 -4.66
N ASP A 307 -30.08 -11.78 -5.47
CA ASP A 307 -29.83 -12.76 -6.54
C ASP A 307 -28.97 -13.90 -5.97
N ILE A 308 -29.63 -15.05 -5.71
CA ILE A 308 -29.00 -16.24 -5.11
C ILE A 308 -27.85 -16.75 -6.00
N VAL A 309 -28.00 -16.68 -7.32
CA VAL A 309 -26.99 -17.14 -8.28
C VAL A 309 -25.78 -16.21 -8.24
N LEU A 310 -26.00 -14.88 -8.24
CA LEU A 310 -24.92 -13.90 -8.07
C LEU A 310 -24.18 -14.08 -6.74
N LYS A 311 -24.91 -14.33 -5.63
CA LYS A 311 -24.28 -14.62 -4.33
C LYS A 311 -23.40 -15.87 -4.38
N GLN A 312 -23.90 -16.95 -4.98
CA GLN A 312 -23.13 -18.20 -5.15
C GLN A 312 -21.88 -17.98 -6.02
N GLN A 313 -22.03 -17.39 -7.21
CA GLN A 313 -20.93 -17.11 -8.14
C GLN A 313 -19.85 -16.21 -7.51
N LEU A 314 -20.26 -15.14 -6.82
CA LEU A 314 -19.35 -14.22 -6.13
C LEU A 314 -18.63 -14.93 -4.97
N THR A 315 -19.35 -15.76 -4.20
CA THR A 315 -18.78 -16.57 -3.11
C THR A 315 -17.74 -17.56 -3.62
N SER A 316 -18.05 -18.33 -4.67
CA SER A 316 -17.11 -19.26 -5.30
C SER A 316 -15.87 -18.55 -5.84
N THR A 317 -16.02 -17.33 -6.36
CA THR A 317 -14.89 -16.53 -6.86
C THR A 317 -13.97 -16.05 -5.73
N LEU A 318 -14.53 -15.66 -4.58
CA LEU A 318 -13.75 -15.27 -3.39
C LEU A 318 -13.05 -16.46 -2.74
N LEU A 319 -13.69 -17.63 -2.71
CA LEU A 319 -13.09 -18.89 -2.22
C LEU A 319 -11.95 -19.39 -3.14
N ALA A 320 -11.95 -19.02 -4.42
CA ALA A 320 -10.92 -19.40 -5.40
C ALA A 320 -9.69 -18.45 -5.42
N VAL A 321 -9.62 -17.44 -4.54
CA VAL A 321 -8.48 -16.52 -4.47
C VAL A 321 -7.25 -17.24 -3.90
N GLY A 322 -6.20 -17.36 -4.72
CA GLY A 322 -4.98 -18.11 -4.38
C GLY A 322 -3.81 -17.30 -3.82
N ASP A 323 -3.54 -16.10 -4.36
CA ASP A 323 -2.39 -15.27 -3.94
C ASP A 323 -2.75 -13.77 -3.89
N PRO A 324 -2.71 -13.12 -2.72
CA PRO A 324 -2.73 -13.74 -1.39
C PRO A 324 -4.09 -14.39 -1.13
N SER A 325 -4.11 -15.68 -0.74
CA SER A 325 -5.38 -16.35 -0.42
C SER A 325 -6.10 -15.69 0.75
N LEU A 326 -7.43 -15.67 0.72
CA LEU A 326 -8.26 -15.12 1.80
C LEU A 326 -8.38 -16.07 3.02
N ASP A 327 -8.18 -17.38 2.83
CA ASP A 327 -8.40 -18.43 3.85
C ASP A 327 -9.77 -18.30 4.54
N LEU A 328 -10.84 -18.32 3.74
CA LEU A 328 -12.22 -18.15 4.21
C LEU A 328 -12.80 -19.47 4.72
N GLN A 329 -13.20 -19.49 5.99
CA GLN A 329 -13.87 -20.61 6.64
C GLN A 329 -15.32 -20.21 6.95
N VAL A 330 -16.29 -21.02 6.51
CA VAL A 330 -17.73 -20.71 6.68
C VAL A 330 -18.07 -20.60 8.16
N SER A 331 -18.69 -19.48 8.53
CA SER A 331 -19.12 -19.18 9.90
C SER A 331 -20.59 -19.57 10.13
N HIS A 332 -21.13 -19.28 11.30
CA HIS A 332 -22.43 -19.78 11.77
C HIS A 332 -23.66 -19.33 10.96
N MET A 333 -23.55 -18.30 10.10
CA MET A 333 -24.67 -17.79 9.30
C MET A 333 -24.50 -18.09 7.81
N SER A 334 -25.36 -18.96 7.28
CA SER A 334 -25.54 -19.18 5.85
C SER A 334 -27.03 -19.35 5.54
N THR A 335 -27.56 -18.50 4.67
CA THR A 335 -28.95 -18.51 4.19
C THR A 335 -28.98 -18.51 2.66
N ASP A 336 -30.16 -18.44 2.04
CA ASP A 336 -30.26 -18.32 0.58
C ASP A 336 -29.65 -17.02 0.04
N HIS A 337 -29.68 -15.93 0.81
CA HIS A 337 -29.22 -14.60 0.37
C HIS A 337 -27.94 -14.09 1.05
N LEU A 338 -27.59 -14.58 2.24
CA LEU A 338 -26.41 -14.20 3.02
C LEU A 338 -25.49 -15.41 3.22
N ILE A 339 -24.18 -15.17 3.31
CA ILE A 339 -23.21 -16.14 3.86
C ILE A 339 -22.09 -15.38 4.56
N THR A 340 -21.60 -15.89 5.69
CA THR A 340 -20.55 -15.27 6.50
C THR A 340 -19.36 -16.20 6.70
N PHE A 341 -18.18 -15.62 6.86
CA PHE A 341 -16.89 -16.30 6.94
C PHE A 341 -16.03 -15.70 8.05
N VAL A 342 -15.25 -16.56 8.72
CA VAL A 342 -14.01 -16.15 9.40
C VAL A 342 -12.91 -16.12 8.34
N GLN A 343 -12.09 -15.07 8.33
CA GLN A 343 -11.02 -14.89 7.35
C GLN A 343 -9.65 -15.12 8.02
N GLY A 344 -9.05 -16.28 7.77
CA GLY A 344 -7.78 -16.69 8.40
C GLY A 344 -6.59 -15.84 7.96
N ASN A 345 -6.56 -15.37 6.71
CA ASN A 345 -5.53 -14.42 6.29
C ASN A 345 -5.90 -12.99 6.69
N THR A 346 -5.53 -12.61 7.92
CA THR A 346 -5.75 -11.27 8.49
C THR A 346 -4.98 -10.16 7.77
N GLN A 347 -4.02 -10.49 6.91
CA GLN A 347 -3.27 -9.53 6.09
C GLN A 347 -3.96 -9.22 4.75
N ALA A 348 -4.90 -10.05 4.30
CA ALA A 348 -5.72 -9.73 3.13
C ALA A 348 -6.81 -8.70 3.51
N SER A 349 -6.88 -7.60 2.77
CA SER A 349 -7.84 -6.52 2.98
C SER A 349 -8.75 -6.31 1.77
N ARG A 350 -9.56 -5.25 1.80
CA ARG A 350 -10.34 -4.79 0.65
C ARG A 350 -9.48 -4.57 -0.61
N LYS A 351 -8.19 -4.25 -0.46
CA LYS A 351 -7.23 -4.11 -1.58
C LYS A 351 -6.99 -5.43 -2.35
N VAL A 352 -7.17 -6.59 -1.70
CA VAL A 352 -7.12 -7.92 -2.36
C VAL A 352 -8.42 -8.23 -3.07
N ILE A 353 -9.56 -7.83 -2.50
CA ILE A 353 -10.89 -8.20 -2.97
C ILE A 353 -11.38 -7.31 -4.13
N LEU A 354 -11.06 -6.01 -4.12
CA LEU A 354 -11.39 -5.07 -5.21
C LEU A 354 -11.01 -5.57 -6.62
N PRO A 355 -9.76 -6.00 -6.91
CA PRO A 355 -9.41 -6.49 -8.25
C PRO A 355 -10.10 -7.81 -8.60
N VAL A 356 -10.36 -8.68 -7.61
CA VAL A 356 -11.10 -9.94 -7.81
C VAL A 356 -12.55 -9.65 -8.23
N VAL A 357 -13.21 -8.70 -7.55
CA VAL A 357 -14.60 -8.29 -7.88
C VAL A 357 -14.68 -7.55 -9.22
N ARG A 358 -13.65 -6.76 -9.60
CA ARG A 358 -13.55 -6.17 -10.95
C ARG A 358 -13.48 -7.26 -12.02
N LYS A 359 -12.57 -8.23 -11.88
CA LYS A 359 -12.42 -9.35 -12.83
C LYS A 359 -13.69 -10.22 -12.91
N PHE A 360 -14.34 -10.45 -11.77
CA PHE A 360 -15.61 -11.18 -11.70
C PHE A 360 -16.70 -10.50 -12.55
N LEU A 361 -16.85 -9.18 -12.41
CA LEU A 361 -17.87 -8.43 -13.15
C LEU A 361 -17.59 -8.33 -14.64
N SER A 362 -16.33 -8.16 -15.07
CA SER A 362 -16.01 -8.19 -16.51
C SER A 362 -16.35 -9.55 -17.13
N THR A 363 -15.95 -10.65 -16.47
CA THR A 363 -16.28 -12.01 -16.94
C THR A 363 -17.79 -12.31 -16.94
N LEU A 364 -18.60 -11.67 -16.08
CA LEU A 364 -20.06 -11.77 -16.17
C LEU A 364 -20.62 -11.04 -17.39
N ASP A 365 -20.18 -9.80 -17.65
CA ASP A 365 -20.62 -9.02 -18.82
C ASP A 365 -20.22 -9.72 -20.14
N ASP A 366 -19.01 -10.28 -20.22
CA ASP A 366 -18.53 -11.08 -21.37
C ASP A 366 -19.46 -12.27 -21.70
N ASN A 367 -19.93 -12.99 -20.67
CA ASN A 367 -20.78 -14.17 -20.83
C ASN A 367 -22.24 -13.84 -21.19
N ILE A 368 -22.66 -12.57 -21.08
CA ILE A 368 -24.01 -12.12 -21.44
C ILE A 368 -24.10 -11.74 -22.93
N LEU A 369 -22.98 -11.40 -23.57
CA LEU A 369 -22.94 -10.81 -24.91
C LEU A 369 -22.87 -11.73 -26.17
N PRO A 370 -23.10 -13.07 -26.15
CA PRO A 370 -23.13 -13.88 -27.37
C PRO A 370 -24.52 -14.45 -27.78
N LYS A 371 -25.64 -13.71 -27.63
CA LYS A 371 -26.99 -14.19 -28.06
C LYS A 371 -27.93 -13.18 -28.75
N MET A 372 -27.43 -12.27 -29.60
CA MET A 372 -28.28 -11.58 -30.60
C MET A 372 -27.52 -11.28 -31.91
N ASN A 373 -27.47 -12.27 -32.83
CA ASN A 373 -27.33 -12.03 -34.27
C ASN A 373 -27.54 -13.31 -35.10
N GLU A 374 -28.79 -13.72 -35.33
CA GLU A 374 -29.09 -14.65 -36.43
C GLU A 374 -29.07 -13.86 -37.75
N HIS A 375 -27.92 -13.88 -38.44
CA HIS A 375 -27.78 -13.23 -39.75
C HIS A 375 -28.47 -14.05 -40.86
N CYS A 376 -29.56 -13.51 -41.40
CA CYS A 376 -30.11 -13.98 -42.67
C CYS A 376 -29.18 -13.55 -43.82
N PRO A 377 -28.68 -14.46 -44.67
CA PRO A 377 -27.69 -14.11 -45.69
C PRO A 377 -28.33 -13.40 -46.89
N GLN A 378 -28.03 -12.11 -47.06
CA GLN A 378 -28.37 -11.37 -48.28
C GLN A 378 -27.25 -11.45 -49.31
N THR A 379 -27.51 -12.10 -50.44
CA THR A 379 -26.63 -12.12 -51.60
C THR A 379 -27.02 -11.01 -52.58
N ASN A 380 -26.06 -10.15 -52.96
CA ASN A 380 -26.26 -9.16 -54.02
C ASN A 380 -25.94 -9.79 -55.39
N GLY A 381 -26.98 -9.99 -56.20
CA GLY A 381 -26.87 -10.53 -57.56
C GLY A 381 -28.04 -10.05 -58.44
N THR A 382 -27.76 -9.09 -59.33
CA THR A 382 -28.75 -8.41 -60.18
C THR A 382 -29.41 -9.34 -61.23
N LEU A 383 -30.75 -9.35 -61.35
CA LEU A 383 -31.49 -9.18 -62.63
C LEU A 383 -33.04 -9.28 -62.53
N SER A 384 -33.71 -8.24 -63.03
CA SER A 384 -35.01 -8.16 -63.74
C SER A 384 -36.06 -9.30 -63.69
N VAL A 385 -37.19 -9.01 -63.02
CA VAL A 385 -38.60 -9.20 -63.48
C VAL A 385 -39.10 -10.62 -63.89
N ASN A 386 -39.90 -11.29 -63.03
CA ASN A 386 -41.33 -11.62 -63.29
C ASN A 386 -42.08 -12.40 -62.16
N SER A 387 -43.40 -12.20 -62.14
CA SER A 387 -44.52 -13.07 -61.65
C SER A 387 -44.43 -13.99 -60.39
N LEU A 388 -45.35 -13.70 -59.45
CA LEU A 388 -46.06 -14.57 -58.48
C LEU A 388 -46.68 -15.88 -59.09
N PRO A 389 -47.22 -16.86 -58.29
CA PRO A 389 -46.98 -17.24 -56.88
C PRO A 389 -47.01 -18.79 -56.60
N CYS A 390 -47.04 -19.16 -55.30
CA CYS A 390 -47.82 -20.26 -54.68
C CYS A 390 -47.19 -21.62 -54.30
N ALA A 391 -46.80 -21.72 -53.01
CA ALA A 391 -47.30 -22.72 -52.04
C ALA A 391 -46.78 -24.19 -52.15
N PRO A 392 -47.25 -25.18 -51.33
CA PRO A 392 -46.37 -25.95 -50.43
C PRO A 392 -46.30 -27.46 -50.83
N THR A 393 -45.73 -28.44 -50.09
CA THR A 393 -46.01 -28.87 -48.69
C THR A 393 -45.12 -30.07 -48.31
N THR A 394 -45.11 -30.48 -47.03
CA THR A 394 -44.65 -31.78 -46.45
C THR A 394 -43.18 -32.20 -46.69
N ALA A 395 -42.31 -32.50 -45.70
CA ALA A 395 -42.39 -33.13 -44.38
C ALA A 395 -42.39 -34.68 -44.36
N SER A 396 -41.22 -35.28 -44.03
CA SER A 396 -41.08 -36.61 -43.38
C SER A 396 -39.62 -36.92 -42.99
N SER A 397 -39.37 -37.33 -41.75
CA SER A 397 -38.26 -38.21 -41.30
C SER A 397 -38.76 -39.68 -41.29
N PRO A 398 -38.08 -40.72 -40.76
CA PRO A 398 -36.73 -40.83 -40.15
C PRO A 398 -35.89 -42.04 -40.67
N GLU A 399 -34.72 -42.30 -40.03
CA GLU A 399 -34.01 -43.61 -39.76
C GLU A 399 -33.78 -44.64 -40.93
N ASP A 400 -32.80 -45.56 -40.96
CA ASP A 400 -32.09 -46.34 -39.91
C ASP A 400 -30.79 -47.03 -40.45
N THR A 401 -30.07 -47.80 -39.60
CA THR A 401 -29.16 -48.95 -39.87
C THR A 401 -27.72 -48.81 -40.46
N ALA A 402 -26.73 -48.81 -39.55
CA ALA A 402 -25.78 -49.92 -39.26
C ALA A 402 -24.71 -50.49 -40.25
N LEU A 403 -23.50 -50.72 -39.68
CA LEU A 403 -22.46 -51.76 -39.95
C LEU A 403 -21.56 -51.74 -41.22
N ARG A 404 -20.22 -51.66 -41.01
CA ARG A 404 -19.21 -52.68 -41.43
C ARG A 404 -17.76 -52.38 -40.97
N ASP A 405 -16.95 -53.45 -40.85
CA ASP A 405 -15.55 -53.49 -40.36
C ASP A 405 -14.95 -54.91 -40.65
N PRO A 406 -13.66 -55.25 -40.42
CA PRO A 406 -12.39 -54.50 -40.51
C PRO A 406 -11.60 -54.81 -41.82
N PRO A 407 -10.54 -55.68 -42.00
CA PRO A 407 -9.74 -56.54 -41.08
C PRO A 407 -8.17 -56.61 -41.27
N PHE A 408 -7.50 -57.24 -40.28
CA PHE A 408 -6.24 -58.03 -40.31
C PHE A 408 -4.81 -57.41 -40.27
N SER A 409 -3.88 -58.25 -39.77
CA SER A 409 -2.54 -57.99 -39.19
C SER A 409 -1.45 -58.89 -39.84
N PRO A 410 -0.16 -58.91 -39.39
CA PRO A 410 0.28 -59.74 -38.25
C PRO A 410 1.48 -59.18 -37.43
N SER A 411 2.18 -60.04 -36.65
CA SER A 411 3.05 -59.75 -35.48
C SER A 411 4.37 -60.55 -35.44
N ASP A 412 5.36 -60.16 -34.60
CA ASP A 412 6.38 -61.04 -33.93
C ASP A 412 7.36 -60.23 -33.01
N SER A 413 8.29 -60.77 -32.18
CA SER A 413 8.27 -61.86 -31.16
C SER A 413 9.61 -62.08 -30.39
N SER A 414 9.64 -61.85 -29.06
CA SER A 414 10.45 -62.56 -28.00
C SER A 414 12.01 -62.46 -27.81
N ASN A 415 12.46 -62.86 -26.59
CA ASN A 415 13.81 -63.27 -26.09
C ASN A 415 14.89 -62.17 -25.81
N SER A 416 15.90 -62.33 -24.91
CA SER A 416 16.46 -63.50 -24.16
C SER A 416 17.04 -63.15 -22.75
N MET A 417 17.59 -64.14 -22.01
CA MET A 417 18.17 -64.09 -20.63
C MET A 417 19.72 -64.27 -20.53
N SER A 418 20.35 -63.80 -19.44
CA SER A 418 21.53 -64.38 -18.70
C SER A 418 22.02 -63.39 -17.59
N GLU A 419 22.21 -63.69 -16.30
CA GLU A 419 23.30 -64.49 -15.62
C GLU A 419 24.72 -63.86 -15.72
N THR A 420 25.61 -63.78 -14.70
CA THR A 420 25.63 -64.23 -13.27
C THR A 420 26.73 -63.53 -12.41
N ALA A 421 26.42 -63.26 -11.12
CA ALA A 421 27.20 -63.31 -9.85
C ALA A 421 28.74 -63.06 -9.69
N LYS A 422 29.13 -62.75 -8.42
CA LYS A 422 30.46 -62.84 -7.71
C LYS A 422 31.49 -61.69 -7.87
N ASP A 423 32.41 -61.41 -6.92
CA ASP A 423 32.53 -61.66 -5.44
C ASP A 423 33.74 -60.88 -4.83
N GLY A 424 33.72 -60.53 -3.53
CA GLY A 424 34.87 -60.25 -2.62
C GLY A 424 35.88 -59.09 -2.88
N GLY A 425 36.67 -58.72 -1.85
CA GLY A 425 38.01 -58.09 -2.04
C GLY A 425 38.40 -56.84 -1.24
N THR A 426 38.66 -56.96 0.05
CA THR A 426 39.13 -55.93 1.01
C THR A 426 40.54 -55.31 0.81
N GLU A 427 40.65 -53.99 1.13
CA GLU A 427 41.75 -53.29 1.87
C GLU A 427 43.20 -53.08 1.35
N LYS A 428 43.77 -51.90 1.74
CA LYS A 428 45.21 -51.61 2.09
C LYS A 428 46.27 -51.54 0.96
N VAL A 429 47.40 -50.79 1.05
CA VAL A 429 47.80 -49.58 1.83
C VAL A 429 49.09 -48.95 1.23
N ASN A 430 49.23 -47.62 1.32
CA ASN A 430 50.46 -46.76 1.26
C ASN A 430 51.49 -46.79 0.09
N ASP A 431 52.36 -45.77 0.17
CA ASP A 431 53.72 -45.58 -0.38
C ASP A 431 53.86 -45.24 -1.88
N GLU A 432 54.88 -44.47 -2.34
CA GLU A 432 56.07 -43.94 -1.63
C GLU A 432 56.43 -42.48 -2.06
N SER A 433 57.60 -41.95 -1.65
CA SER A 433 57.98 -40.53 -1.71
C SER A 433 59.31 -40.26 -2.48
N PHE A 434 60.14 -39.28 -2.03
CA PHE A 434 61.43 -38.79 -2.59
C PHE A 434 61.37 -37.82 -3.81
N ASP A 435 62.16 -36.73 -3.90
CA ASP A 435 62.93 -35.99 -2.87
C ASP A 435 63.46 -34.61 -3.39
N ALA A 436 64.21 -33.91 -2.52
CA ALA A 436 65.30 -32.95 -2.75
C ALA A 436 64.98 -31.43 -2.71
N ALA A 437 65.92 -30.70 -2.07
CA ALA A 437 65.90 -29.25 -1.83
C ALA A 437 67.35 -28.71 -1.70
N VAL A 438 67.54 -27.38 -1.65
CA VAL A 438 68.58 -26.61 -0.90
C VAL A 438 68.53 -25.11 -1.29
N ALA A 439 68.96 -24.22 -0.38
CA ALA A 439 68.97 -22.73 -0.49
C ALA A 439 70.45 -22.20 -0.40
N PRO A 440 70.81 -20.95 0.02
CA PRO A 440 70.07 -19.70 0.32
C PRO A 440 70.70 -18.40 -0.29
N ASP A 441 70.16 -17.20 -0.03
CA ASP A 441 70.81 -16.16 0.84
C ASP A 441 70.01 -14.82 0.96
N THR A 442 70.51 -13.86 1.77
CA THR A 442 69.80 -12.64 2.29
C THR A 442 70.70 -11.36 2.19
N PRO A 443 70.32 -10.07 2.54
CA PRO A 443 69.72 -9.64 3.82
C PRO A 443 68.81 -8.36 3.92
N THR A 444 67.91 -8.36 4.93
CA THR A 444 67.40 -7.24 5.78
C THR A 444 66.91 -5.89 5.19
N GLN A 445 65.69 -5.48 5.60
CA GLN A 445 65.53 -4.45 6.65
C GLN A 445 64.12 -4.37 7.28
N ALA A 446 64.09 -3.92 8.54
CA ALA A 446 62.95 -3.40 9.35
C ALA A 446 61.67 -4.26 9.52
N ALA A 447 61.14 -4.27 10.75
CA ALA A 447 59.90 -4.95 11.11
C ALA A 447 58.90 -4.00 11.79
N PHE A 448 57.61 -4.17 11.51
CA PHE A 448 56.52 -3.81 12.43
C PHE A 448 55.32 -4.72 12.22
N LEU A 449 54.82 -5.32 13.31
CA LEU A 449 53.56 -6.07 13.30
C LEU A 449 52.40 -5.08 13.48
N TYR A 450 51.46 -5.06 12.54
CA TYR A 450 50.15 -4.46 12.78
C TYR A 450 49.06 -5.53 12.84
N ARG A 451 48.44 -5.63 14.00
CA ARG A 451 47.32 -6.52 14.30
C ARG A 451 46.03 -5.76 14.02
N ALA A 452 45.16 -6.29 13.16
CA ALA A 452 43.88 -5.66 12.85
C ALA A 452 43.06 -5.46 14.15
N GLN A 453 42.67 -4.21 14.43
CA GLN A 453 41.77 -3.89 15.53
C GLN A 453 40.31 -4.04 15.07
N THR A 454 39.49 -4.68 15.90
CA THR A 454 38.04 -4.54 15.87
C THR A 454 37.66 -3.22 16.51
N VAL A 455 36.76 -2.46 15.87
CA VAL A 455 36.18 -1.24 16.46
C VAL A 455 34.88 -1.62 17.15
N ASP A 456 34.91 -1.62 18.48
CA ASP A 456 33.71 -1.72 19.31
C ASP A 456 33.06 -0.34 19.47
N PHE A 457 31.73 -0.30 19.57
CA PHE A 457 30.96 0.94 19.73
C PHE A 457 30.74 1.26 21.23
N PRO A 458 30.82 2.53 21.65
CA PRO A 458 30.69 2.91 23.07
C PRO A 458 29.23 2.96 23.54
N ASP A 459 28.99 2.49 24.77
CA ASP A 459 27.71 2.63 25.48
C ASP A 459 27.38 4.08 25.87
N SER A 460 26.09 4.33 26.10
CA SER A 460 25.60 5.64 26.58
C SER A 460 25.98 5.92 28.05
N PRO A 461 26.31 7.17 28.42
CA PRO A 461 26.84 7.49 29.75
C PRO A 461 25.75 7.53 30.85
N HIS A 462 25.67 6.47 31.67
CA HIS A 462 24.99 6.55 32.96
C HIS A 462 25.83 7.35 33.97
N LEU A 463 25.31 8.52 34.39
CA LEU A 463 25.83 9.26 35.54
C LEU A 463 25.61 8.47 36.83
N ARG A 464 26.69 8.10 37.53
CA ARG A 464 26.66 7.57 38.90
C ARG A 464 27.25 8.57 39.90
N SER A 465 26.63 8.61 41.08
CA SER A 465 26.89 9.52 42.19
C SER A 465 28.24 9.31 42.88
N ALA A 466 28.86 10.39 43.37
CA ALA A 466 29.97 10.35 44.32
C ALA A 466 29.71 11.24 45.56
N GLN A 467 29.27 10.58 46.64
CA GLN A 467 29.50 10.84 48.07
C GLN A 467 29.32 12.25 48.70
N ARG A 468 28.52 12.24 49.77
CA ARG A 468 28.32 13.30 50.79
C ARG A 468 29.62 13.86 51.38
N LYS A 469 29.60 15.15 51.74
CA LYS A 469 30.28 15.70 52.93
C LYS A 469 29.26 16.08 54.00
N THR A 470 29.69 16.29 55.24
CA THR A 470 28.86 16.43 56.45
C THR A 470 29.10 17.75 57.19
N GLY A 471 28.06 18.28 57.83
CA GLY A 471 28.06 19.51 58.65
C GLY A 471 26.88 20.43 58.27
N SER A 472 25.84 20.75 59.05
CA SER A 472 25.50 20.70 60.49
C SER A 472 25.58 22.05 61.23
N THR A 473 24.49 22.82 61.21
CA THR A 473 23.96 23.79 62.22
C THR A 473 22.72 24.50 61.62
N CYS A 474 21.81 25.18 62.33
CA CYS A 474 21.12 25.05 63.63
C CYS A 474 20.09 26.23 63.74
N GLY A 475 19.06 26.15 64.61
CA GLY A 475 17.97 27.15 64.73
C GLY A 475 16.74 26.76 63.89
N GLU A 476 15.55 26.41 64.41
CA GLU A 476 14.93 26.58 65.74
C GLU A 476 14.53 28.02 66.13
N ASP A 477 13.22 28.29 65.97
CA ASP A 477 12.22 28.93 66.87
C ASP A 477 10.85 28.53 66.23
N GLU A 478 9.76 28.09 66.90
CA GLU A 478 8.94 28.68 67.99
C GLU A 478 8.25 30.01 67.59
N THR A 479 7.02 30.38 67.98
CA THR A 479 5.84 29.78 68.68
C THR A 479 4.62 30.72 68.41
N ASP A 480 3.32 30.37 68.42
CA ASP A 480 2.55 29.10 68.37
C ASP A 480 1.03 29.42 68.04
N ASP A 481 0.11 28.52 68.38
CA ASP A 481 -1.35 28.68 68.67
C ASP A 481 -2.45 28.58 67.58
N GLU A 482 -3.55 27.91 67.97
CA GLU A 482 -4.79 27.70 67.20
C GLU A 482 -5.79 28.87 67.34
N VAL A 483 -6.70 29.01 66.36
CA VAL A 483 -8.13 29.23 66.68
C VAL A 483 -9.03 28.38 65.77
N LEU A 484 -9.60 27.31 66.33
CA LEU A 484 -10.69 26.54 65.72
C LEU A 484 -12.04 27.24 65.95
N SER A 485 -12.91 27.30 64.93
CA SER A 485 -14.25 26.67 64.97
C SER A 485 -15.25 27.11 63.88
N ARG A 486 -15.84 26.10 63.22
CA ARG A 486 -17.29 25.86 62.97
C ARG A 486 -18.21 26.99 62.46
N GLY A 487 -19.06 26.64 61.49
CA GLY A 487 -20.37 27.28 61.34
C GLY A 487 -21.03 27.14 59.97
N ASP A 488 -21.66 25.99 59.68
CA ASP A 488 -22.56 25.85 58.53
C ASP A 488 -23.81 26.76 58.66
N HIS A 489 -24.31 27.31 57.55
CA HIS A 489 -25.61 26.89 56.99
C HIS A 489 -25.99 27.63 55.69
N MET A 490 -26.94 27.06 54.93
CA MET A 490 -27.40 27.50 53.62
C MET A 490 -28.51 28.57 53.64
N SER A 491 -28.51 29.47 52.66
CA SER A 491 -29.68 29.86 51.82
C SER A 491 -29.18 30.73 50.65
N VAL A 492 -29.40 30.44 49.35
CA VAL A 492 -30.61 30.13 48.54
C VAL A 492 -31.36 31.39 48.07
N SER A 493 -31.42 31.56 46.73
CA SER A 493 -32.35 32.43 45.94
C SER A 493 -32.20 33.97 46.05
N GLU A 494 -32.55 34.82 45.07
CA GLU A 494 -32.77 34.61 43.62
C GLU A 494 -32.64 35.91 42.78
N ALA A 495 -32.76 35.78 41.46
CA ALA A 495 -32.49 36.75 40.41
C ALA A 495 -33.37 38.04 40.32
N ARG A 496 -32.78 39.12 39.75
CA ARG A 496 -33.31 40.00 38.67
C ARG A 496 -32.18 40.94 38.17
N ARG A 497 -31.96 41.17 36.85
CA ARG A 497 -32.66 42.07 35.89
C ARG A 497 -32.72 43.53 36.37
N GLU A 498 -32.39 44.57 35.59
CA GLU A 498 -31.97 44.67 34.16
C GLU A 498 -31.16 45.99 33.89
N ARG A 499 -30.89 46.33 32.61
CA ARG A 499 -30.10 47.52 32.14
C ARG A 499 -30.99 48.81 32.05
N PRO A 500 -30.62 49.96 31.39
CA PRO A 500 -29.31 50.50 30.91
C PRO A 500 -29.06 52.03 31.17
N SER A 501 -27.83 52.55 30.95
CA SER A 501 -27.61 53.94 30.42
C SER A 501 -26.17 54.26 29.90
N SER A 502 -26.11 54.66 28.61
CA SER A 502 -25.21 55.63 27.92
C SER A 502 -23.75 55.97 28.34
N LEU A 503 -22.85 55.85 27.35
CA LEU A 503 -21.78 56.80 26.92
C LEU A 503 -20.55 57.12 27.81
N SER A 504 -19.37 56.61 27.43
CA SER A 504 -18.22 57.37 26.88
C SER A 504 -16.85 56.68 27.08
N GLY A 505 -15.87 56.90 26.19
CA GLY A 505 -14.44 56.91 26.54
C GLY A 505 -13.55 55.66 26.32
N ALA A 506 -12.80 55.68 25.21
CA ALA A 506 -11.42 55.16 25.06
C ALA A 506 -11.08 53.64 25.11
N ASN A 507 -9.83 53.35 24.72
CA ASN A 507 -9.07 52.09 24.70
C ASN A 507 -9.63 50.86 23.94
N ARG A 508 -9.10 50.67 22.72
CA ARG A 508 -9.09 49.37 22.01
C ARG A 508 -8.16 48.38 22.73
N SER A 509 -8.69 47.55 23.63
CA SER A 509 -8.00 46.32 24.04
C SER A 509 -8.24 45.18 23.03
N ARG A 510 -7.24 44.32 22.83
CA ARG A 510 -7.35 43.13 21.97
C ARG A 510 -8.40 42.17 22.55
N ARG A 511 -9.51 41.95 21.85
CA ARG A 511 -10.46 40.88 22.20
C ARG A 511 -9.78 39.53 21.94
N LYS A 512 -9.45 38.79 23.00
CA LYS A 512 -9.14 37.36 22.88
C LYS A 512 -10.39 36.65 22.34
N ILE A 513 -10.24 35.91 21.25
CA ILE A 513 -11.22 34.89 20.85
C ILE A 513 -11.10 33.76 21.88
N LYS A 514 -12.22 33.26 22.40
CA LYS A 514 -12.22 32.06 23.24
C LYS A 514 -12.19 30.84 22.32
N VAL A 515 -11.12 30.06 22.40
CA VAL A 515 -11.20 28.62 22.11
C VAL A 515 -12.04 27.96 23.21
N ASN A 516 -12.76 26.88 22.90
CA ASN A 516 -13.61 26.20 23.89
C ASN A 516 -12.75 25.60 25.04
N PRO A 517 -12.97 25.96 26.32
CA PRO A 517 -12.21 25.40 27.44
C PRO A 517 -12.54 23.93 27.79
N ASP A 518 -13.56 23.33 27.16
CA ASP A 518 -14.08 22.02 27.57
C ASP A 518 -13.14 20.83 27.27
N ILE A 519 -12.00 21.05 26.58
CA ILE A 519 -10.89 20.09 26.44
C ILE A 519 -10.40 19.56 27.82
N LEU A 520 -10.62 20.32 28.90
CA LEU A 520 -10.12 19.98 30.24
C LEU A 520 -11.14 19.30 31.18
N ARG A 521 -12.35 18.92 30.74
CA ARG A 521 -13.28 18.16 31.62
C ARG A 521 -14.39 17.36 30.90
N ALA A 522 -14.10 16.08 30.65
CA ALA A 522 -15.10 15.02 30.54
C ALA A 522 -14.73 13.88 31.50
N GLN A 523 -15.71 13.31 32.20
CA GLN A 523 -15.47 12.45 33.36
C GLN A 523 -14.98 11.05 32.98
N ILE A 524 -13.93 10.59 33.68
CA ILE A 524 -13.74 9.16 33.96
C ILE A 524 -14.56 8.86 35.23
N GLY A 525 -15.53 7.96 35.12
CA GLY A 525 -16.20 7.38 36.28
C GLY A 525 -15.25 6.40 36.98
N LEU A 526 -14.97 6.64 38.26
CA LEU A 526 -14.23 5.72 39.12
C LEU A 526 -15.20 5.11 40.14
N ASP A 527 -15.62 3.87 39.89
CA ASP A 527 -16.24 3.04 40.91
C ASP A 527 -15.12 2.23 41.58
N ASP A 528 -14.78 2.59 42.82
CA ASP A 528 -13.86 1.85 43.70
C ASP A 528 -14.68 1.04 44.71
N ASP A 529 -14.53 -0.28 44.71
CA ASP A 529 -15.23 -1.17 45.64
C ASP A 529 -14.25 -2.19 46.24
N GLN A 530 -13.59 -1.77 47.32
CA GLN A 530 -12.49 -2.49 47.95
C GLN A 530 -12.99 -3.69 48.78
N LYS A 531 -12.31 -4.83 48.65
CA LYS A 531 -12.27 -5.80 49.77
C LYS A 531 -10.96 -6.57 49.88
N SER A 532 -10.46 -6.60 51.11
CA SER A 532 -9.17 -7.13 51.49
C SER A 532 -9.07 -8.65 51.38
N LEU A 533 -7.84 -9.15 51.24
CA LEU A 533 -7.23 -10.02 52.27
C LEU A 533 -5.70 -10.07 52.10
N SER A 534 -4.99 -10.63 53.08
CA SER A 534 -3.55 -10.41 53.29
C SER A 534 -2.75 -11.71 53.43
N SER A 535 -1.41 -11.57 53.27
CA SER A 535 -0.33 -12.26 54.00
C SER A 535 0.58 -13.23 53.21
N MET A 536 1.90 -13.01 53.38
CA MET A 536 3.03 -13.97 53.26
C MET A 536 3.36 -14.53 51.85
N SER A 537 4.56 -15.09 51.57
CA SER A 537 5.94 -14.67 51.92
C SER A 537 6.98 -15.47 51.11
N ASN A 538 8.12 -14.84 50.75
CA ASN A 538 9.42 -15.43 50.39
C ASN A 538 9.58 -16.38 49.17
N LYS A 539 10.48 -15.95 48.26
CA LYS A 539 11.54 -16.71 47.55
C LYS A 539 11.17 -17.93 46.67
N SER A 540 11.49 -17.82 45.38
CA SER A 540 12.70 -18.43 44.79
C SER A 540 12.96 -17.92 43.37
N ASP A 541 14.19 -18.02 42.90
CA ASP A 541 14.64 -17.53 41.59
C ASP A 541 14.25 -18.48 40.43
N GLY A 542 14.13 -17.94 39.22
CA GLY A 542 13.88 -18.73 38.01
C GLY A 542 13.86 -17.87 36.73
N ASP A 543 14.98 -17.84 35.99
CA ASP A 543 15.11 -17.08 34.75
C ASP A 543 14.17 -17.57 33.64
N VAL A 544 13.27 -16.69 33.18
CA VAL A 544 12.51 -16.87 31.93
C VAL A 544 12.51 -15.56 31.15
N PHE A 545 12.74 -15.64 29.84
CA PHE A 545 12.73 -14.50 28.92
C PHE A 545 11.35 -13.82 28.86
N SER A 546 11.33 -12.50 29.00
CA SER A 546 10.19 -11.65 28.62
C SER A 546 10.59 -10.74 27.45
N PRO A 547 10.02 -10.92 26.24
CA PRO A 547 10.08 -9.90 25.20
C PRO A 547 9.09 -8.77 25.54
N ALA A 548 9.53 -7.52 25.42
CA ALA A 548 8.69 -6.35 25.64
C ALA A 548 8.25 -5.71 24.30
N ASP A 549 7.12 -4.99 24.36
CA ASP A 549 6.63 -4.02 23.38
C ASP A 549 6.49 -4.47 21.91
N ASP A 550 5.51 -5.35 21.65
CA ASP A 550 4.94 -5.55 20.31
C ASP A 550 3.72 -4.61 20.10
N LEU A 551 4.01 -3.31 19.99
CA LEU A 551 3.02 -2.23 19.89
C LEU A 551 2.43 -2.15 18.47
N ALA A 552 1.58 -3.12 18.13
CA ALA A 552 0.90 -3.21 16.84
C ALA A 552 0.00 -2.00 16.55
N THR A 553 0.49 -1.05 15.77
CA THR A 553 -0.32 0.03 15.19
C THR A 553 -1.28 -0.52 14.14
N PRO A 554 -2.59 -0.23 14.19
CA PRO A 554 -3.52 -0.67 13.15
C PRO A 554 -3.25 0.04 11.82
N ASP A 555 -3.17 -0.71 10.73
CA ASP A 555 -2.93 -0.18 9.38
C ASP A 555 -4.07 0.75 8.91
N ILE A 556 -3.78 2.05 8.83
CA ILE A 556 -4.67 3.05 8.23
C ILE A 556 -4.55 2.95 6.70
N GLU A 557 -5.49 2.25 6.05
CA GLU A 557 -5.49 2.07 4.59
C GLU A 557 -5.73 3.39 3.84
N THR A 558 -4.72 3.85 3.10
CA THR A 558 -4.90 4.91 2.07
C THR A 558 -5.55 4.35 0.79
N PRO A 559 -6.42 5.09 0.09
CA PRO A 559 -7.19 4.59 -1.04
C PRO A 559 -6.51 4.77 -2.42
N ASP A 560 -5.58 3.89 -2.80
CA ASP A 560 -5.02 3.88 -4.16
C ASP A 560 -5.94 3.18 -5.19
N GLU A 561 -6.58 3.97 -6.05
CA GLU A 561 -7.06 3.61 -7.40
C GLU A 561 -6.63 4.78 -8.32
N LEU A 562 -6.22 4.62 -9.59
CA LEU A 562 -6.59 3.63 -10.60
C LEU A 562 -5.36 3.00 -11.32
N GLY A 563 -5.65 2.04 -12.20
CA GLY A 563 -4.71 1.55 -13.21
C GLY A 563 -5.42 0.89 -14.39
N ASP A 564 -6.12 1.69 -15.21
CA ASP A 564 -6.68 1.21 -16.49
C ASP A 564 -6.87 2.36 -17.51
N SER A 565 -6.23 2.26 -18.68
CA SER A 565 -6.20 3.30 -19.72
C SER A 565 -5.70 2.83 -21.10
N VAL A 566 -6.24 1.73 -21.65
CA VAL A 566 -6.08 1.43 -23.10
C VAL A 566 -7.39 0.96 -23.76
N LEU A 567 -8.08 1.89 -24.42
CA LEU A 567 -8.96 1.63 -25.57
C LEU A 567 -8.85 2.81 -26.55
N GLY A 568 -9.11 2.58 -27.83
CA GLY A 568 -9.18 3.64 -28.85
C GLY A 568 -8.05 3.62 -29.89
N ARG A 569 -8.01 2.57 -30.71
CA ARG A 569 -7.49 2.70 -32.08
C ARG A 569 -8.19 1.68 -32.98
N ASP A 570 -8.98 2.18 -33.93
CA ASP A 570 -9.68 1.35 -34.90
C ASP A 570 -8.69 0.75 -35.91
N ASP A 571 -8.88 -0.52 -36.25
CA ASP A 571 -8.82 -0.98 -37.63
C ASP A 571 -9.77 -2.18 -37.82
N SER A 572 -10.28 -2.37 -39.03
CA SER A 572 -11.38 -3.28 -39.35
C SER A 572 -10.94 -4.36 -40.33
N THR A 573 -10.37 -5.46 -39.83
CA THR A 573 -10.03 -6.64 -40.64
C THR A 573 -10.46 -7.95 -40.01
N LEU A 574 -11.51 -8.53 -40.62
CA LEU A 574 -11.74 -9.95 -40.91
C LEU A 574 -11.65 -11.00 -39.78
N SER A 575 -12.64 -11.90 -39.80
CA SER A 575 -12.59 -13.19 -39.11
C SER A 575 -11.68 -14.17 -39.86
N ASP A 576 -10.57 -14.57 -39.26
CA ASP A 576 -9.78 -15.72 -39.72
C ASP A 576 -9.97 -16.93 -38.78
N SER A 577 -9.96 -18.12 -39.37
CA SER A 577 -10.07 -19.40 -38.65
C SER A 577 -8.81 -19.69 -37.82
N ILE A 578 -8.95 -20.52 -36.78
CA ILE A 578 -7.79 -21.03 -36.01
C ILE A 578 -6.80 -21.69 -36.98
N PRO A 579 -5.55 -21.18 -37.11
CA PRO A 579 -4.57 -21.79 -38.01
C PRO A 579 -4.13 -23.15 -37.48
N GLU A 580 -4.21 -24.18 -38.32
CA GLU A 580 -3.53 -25.45 -38.05
C GLU A 580 -2.02 -25.23 -38.12
N MET A 581 -1.36 -25.16 -36.96
CA MET A 581 0.09 -25.03 -36.89
C MET A 581 0.76 -26.24 -37.54
N SER A 582 1.84 -26.02 -38.29
CA SER A 582 2.62 -27.14 -38.80
C SER A 582 3.33 -27.87 -37.67
N ALA A 583 3.56 -29.17 -37.82
CA ALA A 583 4.34 -29.96 -36.85
C ALA A 583 5.77 -29.36 -36.62
N ARG A 584 6.28 -28.54 -37.55
CA ARG A 584 7.54 -27.81 -37.38
C ARG A 584 7.44 -26.64 -36.40
N GLU A 585 6.30 -25.98 -36.34
CA GLU A 585 6.00 -24.93 -35.36
C GLU A 585 5.68 -25.55 -34.01
N GLU A 586 4.94 -26.66 -33.96
CA GLU A 586 4.72 -27.46 -32.75
C GLU A 586 6.04 -27.97 -32.13
N TYR A 587 6.96 -28.53 -32.94
CA TYR A 587 8.32 -28.88 -32.46
C TYR A 587 9.23 -27.69 -32.10
N ALA A 588 8.85 -26.46 -32.46
CA ALA A 588 9.50 -25.23 -31.99
C ALA A 588 8.88 -24.73 -30.69
N GLU A 589 7.55 -24.86 -30.53
CA GLU A 589 6.80 -24.64 -29.29
C GLU A 589 7.32 -25.57 -28.17
N GLU A 590 7.44 -26.88 -28.42
CA GLU A 590 7.97 -27.84 -27.43
C GLU A 590 9.39 -27.48 -26.97
N ARG A 591 10.29 -27.19 -27.91
CA ARG A 591 11.68 -26.77 -27.60
C ARG A 591 11.77 -25.47 -26.82
N SER A 592 10.70 -24.68 -26.80
CA SER A 592 10.70 -23.36 -26.16
C SER A 592 10.43 -23.39 -24.65
N TRP A 593 10.01 -24.53 -24.09
CA TRP A 593 9.72 -24.65 -22.66
C TRP A 593 10.76 -25.53 -21.96
N LYS A 594 11.54 -24.96 -21.01
CA LYS A 594 12.42 -25.74 -20.13
C LYS A 594 11.68 -26.05 -18.84
N THR A 595 11.32 -27.31 -18.63
CA THR A 595 10.83 -27.78 -17.32
C THR A 595 11.97 -27.83 -16.30
N CYS A 596 11.71 -27.39 -15.07
CA CYS A 596 12.63 -27.48 -13.95
C CYS A 596 11.88 -27.80 -12.64
N ASN A 597 12.58 -28.37 -11.66
CA ASN A 597 12.06 -28.53 -10.30
C ASN A 597 12.65 -27.41 -9.42
N VAL A 598 11.81 -26.66 -8.71
CA VAL A 598 12.22 -25.57 -7.80
C VAL A 598 11.38 -25.67 -6.52
N GLY A 599 12.02 -25.93 -5.38
CA GLY A 599 11.32 -26.11 -4.09
C GLY A 599 10.49 -27.40 -4.00
N GLY A 600 10.77 -28.40 -4.84
CA GLY A 600 9.99 -29.64 -4.93
C GLY A 600 8.79 -29.56 -5.87
N VAL A 601 8.55 -28.41 -6.52
CA VAL A 601 7.45 -28.19 -7.46
C VAL A 601 7.98 -28.10 -8.89
N GLU A 602 7.35 -28.83 -9.81
CA GLU A 602 7.63 -28.73 -11.24
C GLU A 602 7.13 -27.38 -11.80
N ARG A 603 7.99 -26.69 -12.56
CA ARG A 603 7.69 -25.41 -13.21
C ARG A 603 8.21 -25.42 -14.64
N LYS A 604 7.51 -24.73 -15.55
CA LYS A 604 7.96 -24.51 -16.93
C LYS A 604 8.53 -23.11 -17.06
N ILE A 605 9.67 -22.98 -17.73
CA ILE A 605 10.33 -21.71 -18.08
C ILE A 605 10.11 -21.46 -19.58
N ASP A 606 9.58 -20.31 -19.95
CA ASP A 606 9.62 -19.82 -21.33
C ASP A 606 11.06 -19.42 -21.69
N MET A 607 11.67 -20.18 -22.61
CA MET A 607 13.03 -19.96 -23.08
C MET A 607 13.13 -18.90 -24.18
N ARG A 608 12.02 -18.56 -24.87
CA ARG A 608 11.96 -17.53 -25.92
C ARG A 608 12.12 -16.15 -25.30
N VAL A 609 11.32 -15.83 -24.28
CA VAL A 609 11.27 -14.48 -23.69
C VAL A 609 12.55 -14.12 -22.93
N ILE A 610 13.30 -15.11 -22.45
CA ILE A 610 14.56 -14.91 -21.74
C ILE A 610 15.81 -14.98 -22.64
N GLU A 611 15.70 -15.43 -23.90
CA GLU A 611 16.83 -15.60 -24.83
C GLU A 611 17.76 -14.37 -24.89
N PRO A 612 17.27 -13.11 -25.02
CA PRO A 612 18.13 -11.93 -25.05
C PRO A 612 18.90 -11.69 -23.74
N TYR A 613 18.38 -12.20 -22.62
CA TYR A 613 18.80 -11.88 -21.26
C TYR A 613 19.61 -13.01 -20.60
N LYS A 614 19.81 -14.17 -21.25
CA LYS A 614 20.63 -15.29 -20.70
C LYS A 614 22.05 -14.86 -20.30
N LYS A 615 22.59 -13.82 -20.95
CA LYS A 615 23.88 -13.17 -20.62
C LYS A 615 23.90 -12.50 -19.22
N VAL A 616 22.79 -12.45 -18.50
CA VAL A 616 22.75 -12.07 -17.08
C VAL A 616 23.55 -13.04 -16.21
N LEU A 617 23.74 -14.29 -16.63
CA LEU A 617 24.46 -15.32 -15.87
C LEU A 617 25.65 -15.87 -16.68
N SER A 618 26.83 -15.90 -16.07
CA SER A 618 28.02 -16.54 -16.66
C SER A 618 28.84 -17.30 -15.61
N HIS A 619 29.67 -18.24 -16.07
CA HIS A 619 30.56 -19.04 -15.25
C HIS A 619 31.99 -18.49 -15.33
N GLY A 620 32.58 -18.14 -14.19
CA GLY A 620 33.89 -17.51 -14.06
C GLY A 620 35.05 -18.46 -13.77
N GLY A 621 34.86 -19.77 -13.91
CA GLY A 621 35.85 -20.79 -13.59
C GLY A 621 35.67 -21.41 -12.19
N TYR A 622 36.70 -22.10 -11.71
CA TYR A 622 36.74 -22.75 -10.40
C TYR A 622 37.95 -22.25 -9.61
N PHE A 623 37.82 -22.09 -8.29
CA PHE A 623 38.87 -21.52 -7.44
C PHE A 623 39.01 -22.21 -6.06
N GLY A 624 40.23 -22.25 -5.56
CA GLY A 624 40.61 -22.88 -4.28
C GLY A 624 40.67 -24.41 -4.35
N ASP A 625 41.30 -25.02 -3.35
CA ASP A 625 41.51 -26.48 -3.27
C ASP A 625 40.18 -27.25 -3.23
N ASP A 626 39.15 -26.64 -2.64
CA ASP A 626 37.74 -27.06 -2.60
C ASP A 626 37.04 -27.10 -3.98
N ARG A 627 37.69 -26.67 -5.07
CA ARG A 627 37.12 -26.46 -6.42
C ARG A 627 35.80 -25.66 -6.40
N GLN A 628 35.82 -24.46 -5.82
CA GLN A 628 34.61 -23.65 -5.68
C GLN A 628 34.25 -22.98 -7.02
N ALA A 629 33.05 -23.26 -7.54
CA ALA A 629 32.58 -22.67 -8.80
C ALA A 629 32.31 -21.16 -8.65
N ILE A 630 32.80 -20.35 -9.59
CA ILE A 630 32.58 -18.90 -9.62
C ILE A 630 31.39 -18.61 -10.54
N ILE A 631 30.30 -18.10 -9.98
CA ILE A 631 29.10 -17.72 -10.74
C ILE A 631 28.99 -16.20 -10.76
N VAL A 632 28.76 -15.63 -11.95
CA VAL A 632 28.70 -14.18 -12.17
C VAL A 632 27.30 -13.78 -12.62
N PHE A 633 26.68 -12.88 -11.88
CA PHE A 633 25.40 -12.25 -12.21
C PHE A 633 25.66 -10.81 -12.70
N SER A 634 25.48 -10.56 -13.99
CA SER A 634 25.72 -9.28 -14.65
C SER A 634 24.44 -8.46 -14.74
N ALA A 635 24.17 -7.62 -13.74
CA ALA A 635 22.89 -6.92 -13.64
C ALA A 635 22.63 -5.93 -14.79
N CYS A 636 23.68 -5.45 -15.46
CA CYS A 636 23.56 -4.59 -16.65
C CYS A 636 22.92 -5.28 -17.87
N HIS A 637 22.75 -6.61 -17.84
CA HIS A 637 22.03 -7.40 -18.85
C HIS A 637 20.55 -7.70 -18.46
N LEU A 638 20.02 -7.11 -17.40
CA LEU A 638 18.61 -7.26 -17.01
C LEU A 638 17.66 -6.56 -18.02
N PRO A 639 16.41 -7.06 -18.16
CA PRO A 639 15.35 -6.37 -18.89
C PRO A 639 15.01 -5.02 -18.24
N ASP A 640 14.38 -4.13 -18.99
CA ASP A 640 13.93 -2.81 -18.51
C ASP A 640 12.43 -2.83 -18.16
N ARG A 641 12.04 -2.18 -17.05
CA ARG A 641 10.64 -2.05 -16.60
C ARG A 641 9.72 -1.33 -17.59
N CYS A 642 10.26 -0.62 -18.59
CA CYS A 642 9.45 -0.08 -19.69
C CYS A 642 8.78 -1.17 -20.54
N ARG A 643 9.19 -2.44 -20.41
CA ARG A 643 8.53 -3.60 -21.03
C ARG A 643 7.23 -3.96 -20.29
N ARG A 644 6.11 -4.06 -21.02
CA ARG A 644 4.76 -4.34 -20.47
C ARG A 644 4.66 -5.64 -19.67
N ASP A 645 5.43 -6.65 -20.08
CA ASP A 645 5.53 -7.97 -19.49
C ASP A 645 6.89 -8.18 -18.79
N TYR A 646 7.43 -7.13 -18.16
CA TYR A 646 8.68 -7.16 -17.38
C TYR A 646 8.69 -8.23 -16.30
N ASP A 647 7.65 -8.30 -15.46
CA ASP A 647 7.59 -9.27 -14.35
C ASP A 647 7.56 -10.73 -14.88
N TYR A 648 6.92 -10.97 -16.03
CA TYR A 648 6.91 -12.29 -16.68
C TYR A 648 8.31 -12.71 -17.16
N VAL A 649 9.08 -11.80 -17.77
CA VAL A 649 10.49 -12.08 -18.09
C VAL A 649 11.30 -12.30 -16.82
N MET A 650 11.13 -11.45 -15.80
CA MET A 650 11.92 -11.54 -14.57
C MET A 650 11.67 -12.85 -13.83
N ASP A 651 10.43 -13.31 -13.72
CA ASP A 651 10.10 -14.59 -13.08
C ASP A 651 10.67 -15.78 -13.89
N ASN A 652 10.54 -15.79 -15.22
CA ASN A 652 11.15 -16.82 -16.07
C ASN A 652 12.69 -16.80 -16.02
N LEU A 653 13.30 -15.62 -16.03
CA LEU A 653 14.75 -15.42 -15.96
C LEU A 653 15.31 -15.82 -14.59
N PHE A 654 14.57 -15.56 -13.52
CA PHE A 654 14.91 -16.01 -12.18
C PHE A 654 14.77 -17.52 -12.03
N LEU A 655 13.71 -18.14 -12.57
CA LEU A 655 13.58 -19.60 -12.65
C LEU A 655 14.70 -20.24 -13.49
N TYR A 656 15.12 -19.59 -14.59
CA TYR A 656 16.29 -20.02 -15.36
C TYR A 656 17.57 -19.97 -14.51
N VAL A 657 17.82 -18.85 -13.81
CA VAL A 657 18.97 -18.71 -12.90
C VAL A 657 18.95 -19.73 -11.77
N LEU A 658 17.80 -19.97 -11.12
CA LEU A 658 17.65 -21.03 -10.11
C LEU A 658 17.91 -22.42 -10.70
N SER A 659 17.33 -22.74 -11.87
CA SER A 659 17.54 -24.04 -12.52
C SER A 659 19.01 -24.28 -12.90
N THR A 660 19.75 -23.21 -13.20
CA THR A 660 21.17 -23.27 -13.56
C THR A 660 22.01 -23.41 -12.30
N LEU A 661 21.72 -22.64 -11.25
CA LEU A 661 22.36 -22.78 -9.94
C LEU A 661 22.14 -24.17 -9.34
N ASP A 662 20.95 -24.75 -9.46
CA ASP A 662 20.66 -26.07 -8.90
C ASP A 662 21.38 -27.21 -9.66
N GLN A 663 21.57 -27.06 -10.98
CA GLN A 663 22.43 -27.92 -11.80
C GLN A 663 23.93 -27.82 -11.41
N LEU A 664 24.37 -26.66 -10.91
CA LEU A 664 25.75 -26.40 -10.49
C LEU A 664 26.03 -26.77 -9.01
N VAL A 665 25.00 -26.87 -8.17
CA VAL A 665 25.09 -27.06 -6.71
C VAL A 665 25.31 -28.53 -6.29
N VAL A 666 26.02 -29.28 -7.14
CA VAL A 666 26.77 -30.48 -6.71
C VAL A 666 27.91 -30.06 -5.77
N GLU A 667 28.53 -28.92 -6.02
CA GLU A 667 29.73 -28.43 -5.33
C GLU A 667 29.45 -27.17 -4.49
N ASN A 668 30.51 -26.60 -3.91
CA ASN A 668 30.49 -25.29 -3.25
C ASN A 668 30.66 -24.18 -4.30
N TYR A 669 30.05 -23.01 -4.11
CA TYR A 669 30.12 -21.93 -5.11
C TYR A 669 30.19 -20.52 -4.52
N VAL A 670 30.75 -19.59 -5.28
CA VAL A 670 30.77 -18.15 -5.01
C VAL A 670 29.86 -17.45 -6.01
N LEU A 671 29.09 -16.46 -5.57
CA LEU A 671 28.24 -15.63 -6.42
C LEU A 671 28.76 -14.19 -6.44
N ILE A 672 29.22 -13.72 -7.59
CA ILE A 672 29.60 -12.33 -7.84
C ILE A 672 28.41 -11.64 -8.50
N TYR A 673 27.90 -10.57 -7.91
CA TYR A 673 26.83 -9.74 -8.46
C TYR A 673 27.42 -8.40 -8.90
N LEU A 674 27.57 -8.24 -10.22
CA LEU A 674 28.11 -7.03 -10.84
C LEU A 674 26.96 -6.02 -11.01
N HIS A 675 26.94 -4.99 -10.18
CA HIS A 675 25.91 -3.94 -10.19
C HIS A 675 26.32 -2.66 -10.94
N GLY A 676 27.61 -2.48 -11.22
CA GLY A 676 28.15 -1.32 -11.95
C GLY A 676 27.44 -1.08 -13.29
N ALA A 677 27.29 0.20 -13.66
CA ALA A 677 26.57 0.64 -14.86
C ALA A 677 25.13 0.09 -15.04
N THR A 678 24.43 -0.28 -13.97
CA THR A 678 23.04 -0.78 -14.06
C THR A 678 22.01 0.29 -13.67
N GLU A 679 21.13 0.64 -14.61
CA GLU A 679 20.08 1.63 -14.41
C GLU A 679 18.99 1.16 -13.42
N ARG A 680 18.44 2.10 -12.64
CA ARG A 680 17.35 1.84 -11.68
C ARG A 680 16.06 1.33 -12.36
N SER A 681 15.86 1.60 -13.64
CA SER A 681 14.75 1.08 -14.47
C SER A 681 14.78 -0.44 -14.65
N LYS A 682 15.94 -1.10 -14.48
CA LYS A 682 16.12 -2.55 -14.73
C LYS A 682 16.00 -3.39 -13.47
N MET A 683 16.02 -2.73 -12.30
CA MET A 683 16.01 -3.37 -10.99
C MET A 683 14.61 -3.83 -10.56
N PRO A 684 14.41 -5.07 -10.08
CA PRO A 684 13.12 -5.57 -9.61
C PRO A 684 12.65 -4.89 -8.31
N SER A 685 11.41 -5.18 -7.88
CA SER A 685 10.85 -4.62 -6.63
C SER A 685 11.40 -5.34 -5.38
N PHE A 686 11.33 -4.68 -4.22
CA PHE A 686 11.70 -5.32 -2.94
C PHE A 686 10.82 -6.55 -2.63
N GLY A 687 9.51 -6.48 -2.94
CA GLY A 687 8.60 -7.62 -2.81
C GLY A 687 9.02 -8.79 -3.70
N TRP A 688 9.39 -8.52 -4.96
CA TRP A 688 9.93 -9.53 -5.88
C TRP A 688 11.21 -10.17 -5.34
N LEU A 689 12.16 -9.37 -4.84
CA LEU A 689 13.40 -9.87 -4.24
C LEU A 689 13.16 -10.71 -2.97
N LYS A 690 12.14 -10.36 -2.16
CA LYS A 690 11.70 -11.17 -1.01
C LYS A 690 11.14 -12.53 -1.44
N ARG A 691 10.22 -12.55 -2.43
CA ARG A 691 9.70 -13.80 -3.03
C ARG A 691 10.84 -14.66 -3.59
N CYS A 692 11.78 -14.04 -4.29
CA CYS A 692 12.96 -14.72 -4.82
C CYS A 692 13.78 -15.41 -3.71
N TYR A 693 14.13 -14.71 -2.63
CA TYR A 693 14.86 -15.33 -1.51
C TYR A 693 14.08 -16.48 -0.83
N GLN A 694 12.74 -16.41 -0.80
CA GLN A 694 11.89 -17.50 -0.30
C GLN A 694 11.93 -18.71 -1.25
N MET A 695 11.97 -18.50 -2.57
CA MET A 695 12.12 -19.54 -3.60
C MET A 695 13.53 -20.13 -3.72
N ILE A 696 14.59 -19.46 -3.24
CA ILE A 696 15.95 -20.05 -3.25
C ILE A 696 15.98 -21.24 -2.30
N ASP A 697 16.27 -22.43 -2.84
CA ASP A 697 16.24 -23.67 -2.06
C ASP A 697 17.21 -23.71 -0.87
N ARG A 698 16.91 -24.55 0.14
CA ARG A 698 17.74 -24.67 1.35
C ARG A 698 19.14 -25.20 1.03
N ARG A 699 19.27 -25.98 -0.05
CA ARG A 699 20.55 -26.50 -0.57
C ARG A 699 21.42 -25.37 -1.14
N LEU A 700 20.89 -24.57 -2.07
CA LEU A 700 21.57 -23.42 -2.66
C LEU A 700 22.14 -22.47 -1.58
N ARG A 701 21.31 -22.11 -0.58
CA ARG A 701 21.71 -21.24 0.55
C ARG A 701 22.80 -21.84 1.47
N LYS A 702 22.96 -23.17 1.51
CA LYS A 702 24.05 -23.83 2.23
C LYS A 702 25.37 -23.75 1.45
N ASN A 703 25.38 -24.21 0.20
CA ASN A 703 26.59 -24.42 -0.61
C ASN A 703 27.26 -23.13 -1.12
N LEU A 704 26.51 -22.02 -1.16
CA LEU A 704 27.09 -20.69 -1.38
C LEU A 704 28.16 -20.38 -0.31
N LYS A 705 29.40 -20.08 -0.68
CA LYS A 705 30.49 -19.71 0.25
C LYS A 705 30.55 -18.20 0.47
N GLY A 706 30.40 -17.40 -0.59
CA GLY A 706 30.38 -15.94 -0.54
C GLY A 706 29.47 -15.33 -1.61
N LEU A 707 28.88 -14.17 -1.29
CA LEU A 707 28.09 -13.33 -2.19
C LEU A 707 28.73 -11.93 -2.25
N TYR A 708 29.39 -11.61 -3.35
CA TYR A 708 30.12 -10.36 -3.54
C TYR A 708 29.27 -9.38 -4.36
N LEU A 709 28.81 -8.30 -3.73
CA LEU A 709 28.03 -7.24 -4.38
C LEU A 709 28.98 -6.13 -4.83
N VAL A 710 29.30 -6.10 -6.12
CA VAL A 710 30.34 -5.26 -6.72
C VAL A 710 29.74 -3.95 -7.23
N HIS A 711 30.33 -2.83 -6.86
CA HIS A 711 29.83 -1.46 -7.04
C HIS A 711 28.41 -1.21 -6.48
N PRO A 712 28.15 -1.46 -5.19
CA PRO A 712 26.82 -1.35 -4.61
C PRO A 712 26.34 0.10 -4.54
N THR A 713 25.25 0.42 -5.25
CA THR A 713 24.55 1.70 -5.12
C THR A 713 23.93 1.86 -3.74
N PHE A 714 23.58 3.11 -3.37
CA PHE A 714 22.82 3.38 -2.15
C PHE A 714 21.54 2.53 -2.07
N TRP A 715 20.77 2.43 -3.16
CA TRP A 715 19.57 1.60 -3.26
C TRP A 715 19.85 0.11 -2.95
N LEU A 716 20.93 -0.46 -3.51
CA LEU A 716 21.31 -1.86 -3.23
C LEU A 716 21.71 -2.05 -1.76
N LYS A 717 22.47 -1.10 -1.19
CA LYS A 717 22.83 -1.10 0.25
C LYS A 717 21.58 -1.06 1.13
N THR A 718 20.63 -0.17 0.84
CA THR A 718 19.34 -0.06 1.56
C THR A 718 18.57 -1.38 1.51
N ILE A 719 18.48 -2.04 0.35
CA ILE A 719 17.77 -3.33 0.23
C ILE A 719 18.47 -4.45 1.01
N VAL A 720 19.81 -4.52 1.00
CA VAL A 720 20.54 -5.49 1.83
C VAL A 720 20.29 -5.25 3.32
N ILE A 721 20.21 -3.99 3.77
CA ILE A 721 19.88 -3.65 5.16
C ILE A 721 18.43 -4.03 5.48
N MET A 722 17.46 -3.69 4.61
CA MET A 722 16.04 -4.03 4.80
C MET A 722 15.73 -5.52 4.69
N THR A 723 16.53 -6.30 3.94
CA THR A 723 16.39 -7.76 3.88
C THR A 723 17.10 -8.48 5.03
N ARG A 724 18.05 -7.84 5.72
CA ARG A 724 18.83 -8.41 6.84
C ARG A 724 18.00 -9.13 7.93
N PRO A 725 16.83 -8.63 8.40
CA PRO A 725 16.02 -9.37 9.38
C PRO A 725 15.27 -10.58 8.79
N PHE A 726 15.07 -10.63 7.47
CA PHE A 726 14.33 -11.72 6.79
C PHE A 726 15.25 -12.82 6.22
N ILE A 727 16.55 -12.55 6.10
CA ILE A 727 17.57 -13.54 5.70
C ILE A 727 18.25 -14.14 6.93
N SER A 728 18.66 -15.41 6.86
CA SER A 728 19.33 -16.02 8.01
C SER A 728 20.67 -15.35 8.29
N SER A 729 21.04 -15.16 9.57
CA SER A 729 22.36 -14.60 9.95
C SER A 729 23.53 -15.37 9.31
N LYS A 730 23.41 -16.71 9.16
CA LYS A 730 24.38 -17.56 8.46
C LYS A 730 24.52 -17.24 6.96
N PHE A 731 23.49 -16.67 6.32
CA PHE A 731 23.52 -16.18 4.95
C PHE A 731 24.00 -14.72 4.89
N SER A 732 23.53 -13.84 5.79
CA SER A 732 23.97 -12.44 5.84
C SER A 732 25.48 -12.29 6.06
N ARG A 733 26.14 -13.23 6.75
CA ARG A 733 27.62 -13.23 6.92
C ARG A 733 28.40 -13.67 5.68
N LYS A 734 27.73 -14.21 4.66
CA LYS A 734 28.34 -14.55 3.35
C LYS A 734 28.33 -13.36 2.39
N LEU A 735 27.46 -12.37 2.64
CA LEU A 735 27.30 -11.19 1.80
C LEU A 735 28.39 -10.16 2.14
N ARG A 736 29.13 -9.73 1.13
CA ARG A 736 30.18 -8.72 1.19
C ARG A 736 29.95 -7.66 0.12
N PHE A 737 30.15 -6.40 0.47
CA PHE A 737 30.20 -5.29 -0.48
C PHE A 737 31.62 -5.15 -1.00
N VAL A 738 31.78 -4.84 -2.29
CA VAL A 738 33.06 -4.63 -2.96
C VAL A 738 32.94 -3.40 -3.85
N TYR A 739 33.91 -2.49 -3.81
CA TYR A 739 33.78 -1.13 -4.35
C TYR A 739 34.52 -0.91 -5.67
N SER A 740 35.62 -1.62 -5.91
CA SER A 740 36.38 -1.65 -7.18
C SER A 740 36.55 -3.08 -7.70
N LEU A 741 36.95 -3.22 -8.98
CA LEU A 741 37.35 -4.53 -9.53
C LEU A 741 38.71 -5.00 -8.96
N GLU A 742 39.56 -4.08 -8.50
CA GLU A 742 40.81 -4.40 -7.80
C GLU A 742 40.54 -5.10 -6.46
N GLU A 743 39.63 -4.56 -5.62
CA GLU A 743 39.25 -5.18 -4.33
C GLU A 743 38.66 -6.59 -4.55
N LEU A 744 37.95 -6.82 -5.67
CA LEU A 744 37.44 -8.13 -6.05
C LEU A 744 38.58 -9.12 -6.37
N SER A 745 39.63 -8.66 -7.04
CA SER A 745 40.75 -9.50 -7.49
C SER A 745 41.55 -10.11 -6.33
N TRP A 746 41.60 -9.44 -5.17
CA TRP A 746 42.24 -9.95 -3.96
C TRP A 746 41.45 -11.09 -3.28
N VAL A 747 40.23 -11.37 -3.74
CA VAL A 747 39.30 -12.31 -3.10
C VAL A 747 38.84 -13.42 -4.04
N VAL A 748 38.81 -13.18 -5.36
CA VAL A 748 38.50 -14.17 -6.40
C VAL A 748 39.38 -13.90 -7.63
N PRO A 749 40.06 -14.90 -8.22
CA PRO A 749 40.84 -14.71 -9.44
C PRO A 749 39.93 -14.28 -10.59
N LEU A 750 40.36 -13.27 -11.36
CA LEU A 750 39.55 -12.67 -12.42
C LEU A 750 39.89 -13.20 -13.82
N ASP A 751 40.92 -14.05 -13.95
CA ASP A 751 41.49 -14.53 -15.23
C ASP A 751 40.49 -15.26 -16.14
N HIS A 752 39.40 -15.76 -15.57
CA HIS A 752 38.32 -16.45 -16.27
C HIS A 752 36.93 -15.80 -16.03
N VAL A 753 36.89 -14.66 -15.33
CA VAL A 753 35.65 -13.96 -14.96
C VAL A 753 35.23 -13.02 -16.08
N CYS A 754 34.14 -13.35 -16.77
CA CYS A 754 33.58 -12.55 -17.86
C CYS A 754 32.89 -11.27 -17.37
N ILE A 755 33.68 -10.25 -17.00
CA ILE A 755 33.19 -8.92 -16.61
C ILE A 755 32.73 -8.13 -17.87
N PRO A 756 31.48 -7.63 -17.92
CA PRO A 756 31.00 -6.81 -19.05
C PRO A 756 31.71 -5.46 -19.14
N ASP A 757 31.94 -4.96 -20.36
CA ASP A 757 32.74 -3.75 -20.57
C ASP A 757 32.12 -2.48 -19.97
N LYS A 758 30.78 -2.41 -19.87
CA LYS A 758 30.08 -1.36 -19.12
C LYS A 758 30.49 -1.29 -17.64
N VAL A 759 30.79 -2.43 -17.02
CA VAL A 759 31.23 -2.49 -15.61
C VAL A 759 32.67 -2.03 -15.50
N LYS A 760 33.55 -2.37 -16.47
CA LYS A 760 34.94 -1.89 -16.54
C LYS A 760 35.01 -0.38 -16.77
N GLN A 761 34.14 0.15 -17.63
CA GLN A 761 34.01 1.60 -17.86
C GLN A 761 33.62 2.33 -16.57
N PHE A 762 32.62 1.82 -15.85
CA PHE A 762 32.16 2.39 -14.58
C PHE A 762 33.18 2.29 -13.44
N ASP A 763 33.99 1.23 -13.39
CA ASP A 763 35.13 1.09 -12.48
C ASP A 763 36.22 2.12 -12.80
N ALA A 764 36.57 2.28 -14.08
CA ALA A 764 37.56 3.26 -14.54
C ALA A 764 37.10 4.72 -14.37
N GLU A 765 35.82 5.04 -14.62
CA GLU A 765 35.22 6.35 -14.34
C GLU A 765 35.37 6.69 -12.86
N ARG A 766 35.07 5.74 -11.95
CA ARG A 766 35.19 5.94 -10.50
C ARG A 766 36.61 6.00 -9.99
N ALA A 767 37.55 5.34 -10.65
CA ALA A 767 38.98 5.48 -10.39
C ALA A 767 39.56 6.85 -10.83
N LEU A 768 38.75 7.71 -11.44
CA LEU A 768 39.08 9.10 -11.78
C LEU A 768 38.29 10.13 -10.94
N GLU A 769 37.28 9.72 -10.17
CA GLU A 769 36.45 10.56 -9.31
C GLU A 769 36.91 10.60 -7.83
N GLY A 770 37.89 9.78 -7.44
CA GLY A 770 38.38 9.60 -6.06
C GLY A 770 39.89 9.77 -5.90
#